data_AF-A0A446ZFL2-F1
#
_entry.id   AF-A0A446ZFL2-F1
#
_cell.length_a   1.000
_cell.length_b   1.000
_cell.length_c   1.000
_cell.angle_alpha   90.00
_cell.angle_beta   90.00
_cell.angle_gamma   90.00
#
_symmetry.space_group_name_H-M   'P 1'
#
loop_
_entity.id
_entity.type
_entity.pdbx_description
1 polymer ?
#
loop_
_entity_poly.entity_id
_entity_poly.type
_entity_poly.pdbx_seq_one_letter_code
_entity_poly.pdbx_strand_id
1 'polypeptide(L)'
;MHLKYLSLCLFSLGLTACAQHSLRPSVAPANLDQKVIQGMNAMYEYPSYDYRGHFKVNVDSNQPNKISTVEKSAQLDAEVQKKVDQYLREQKINLNKKQKQALYAAIANEQSVSGVSGESRSEKVNAVLINLLNDLQFSYDGSVHYRQKMGSLNLTARYEKPTLLVQAKLPMVLDLKDYKFYVNYFGLMPYLVNKDNQNNLAYVDFSKYKDLFTNVDMKKFVEYAKASGAVSYRLADPQNLQRLPITDADRKAGIVEKIRLKDTVEELLLQVDLYGQVNEKYLQKSVLGFDDQKIAESIATELAASEAKKKSGGAEGQKVSSEDAAAVSQQLYSLINAHFGGTLASGEGDEEQSSAAQDAAAAAEEASASGQDEDAADVAVADAEQTTQDEEGPTLTEEQCVELQTLKKPVVLGDINYCQIYGVDVLDQSTESTQKTQIKSRQAALKQTFAAYDQNQFVNDEAFKALWLKHKAEIEQALPKQRNPITIDVGLDEKGRAVNVDYDIAYTPAEFNHRFNIKADMQILNYGKATSIDQQQLKQAKSVAEASKGSLFENFVKGFSEKLGQSDVSEHPVGSHSDVQDLDSSLALLANQTYDATHAYDKTYKAVFIAKLTAEKPSYINYYSVQQLQEIAEVYAYWFSEEETYNPQGKALEHIEGLQKKHHLEQEDQFDNELGRAVDRIVITTIQGKAGREAWQKLQKQYKQPEQLFSKQYQLEFEQQNGASAEEKQLLSQTADILGKVYVAARKQQLTEKTIQNLKPEHNEFIDYEIFRDVYQQMVATKK
;
A
#
# COMPACT_ATOMS: atom_id res chain seq x y z
N MET A 1 -2.19 -5.16 -7.27
CA MET A 1 -2.81 -6.48 -7.57
C MET A 1 -1.87 -7.70 -7.38
N HIS A 2 -0.61 -7.57 -6.95
CA HIS A 2 0.39 -8.64 -7.14
C HIS A 2 0.70 -9.60 -5.98
N LEU A 3 -0.05 -9.56 -4.87
CA LEU A 3 0.11 -10.51 -3.75
C LEU A 3 -1.06 -11.51 -3.60
N LYS A 4 -2.15 -11.34 -4.37
CA LYS A 4 -3.33 -12.22 -4.27
C LYS A 4 -3.09 -13.62 -4.83
N TYR A 5 -2.25 -13.79 -5.85
CA TYR A 5 -2.04 -15.09 -6.50
C TYR A 5 -1.07 -16.02 -5.78
N LEU A 6 -0.05 -15.49 -5.07
CA LEU A 6 0.83 -16.31 -4.24
C LEU A 6 0.14 -16.74 -2.92
N SER A 7 -0.88 -15.99 -2.51
CA SER A 7 -1.66 -16.28 -1.30
C SER A 7 -2.48 -17.56 -1.44
N LEU A 8 -2.92 -17.95 -2.64
CA LEU A 8 -3.77 -19.14 -2.83
C LEU A 8 -3.04 -20.48 -2.62
N CYS A 9 -1.73 -20.57 -2.90
CA CYS A 9 -0.96 -21.78 -2.61
C CYS A 9 -0.61 -21.94 -1.12
N LEU A 10 -0.60 -20.85 -0.35
CA LEU A 10 -0.32 -20.88 1.10
C LEU A 10 -1.60 -20.86 1.95
N PHE A 11 -2.69 -20.23 1.48
CA PHE A 11 -4.02 -20.28 2.12
C PHE A 11 -4.72 -21.64 1.89
N SER A 12 -4.47 -22.32 0.76
CA SER A 12 -5.03 -23.67 0.53
C SER A 12 -4.43 -24.75 1.44
N LEU A 13 -3.23 -24.53 1.99
CA LEU A 13 -2.62 -25.43 2.97
C LEU A 13 -3.17 -25.23 4.40
N GLY A 14 -3.97 -24.20 4.65
CA GLY A 14 -4.30 -23.73 5.99
C GLY A 14 -5.68 -24.10 6.58
N LEU A 15 -6.69 -24.49 5.79
CA LEU A 15 -8.08 -24.47 6.28
C LEU A 15 -8.97 -25.69 5.95
N THR A 16 -8.44 -26.90 5.86
CA THR A 16 -9.28 -28.10 5.65
C THR A 16 -9.42 -28.97 6.91
N ALA A 17 -10.02 -28.44 7.97
CA ALA A 17 -10.20 -29.18 9.22
C ALA A 17 -11.67 -29.59 9.46
N CYS A 18 -12.21 -30.51 8.66
CA CYS A 18 -13.17 -31.57 9.04
C CYS A 18 -13.84 -32.21 7.81
N ALA A 19 -13.45 -33.44 7.47
CA ALA A 19 -14.37 -34.41 6.85
C ALA A 19 -13.90 -35.84 7.20
N GLN A 20 -14.62 -36.50 8.11
CA GLN A 20 -14.48 -37.95 8.27
C GLN A 20 -15.26 -38.61 7.13
N HIS A 21 -14.58 -39.27 6.19
CA HIS A 21 -15.22 -40.32 5.39
C HIS A 21 -14.33 -41.55 5.22
N SER A 22 -14.96 -42.71 5.39
CA SER A 22 -14.41 -44.05 5.27
C SER A 22 -14.47 -44.54 3.82
N LEU A 23 -13.29 -44.91 3.31
CA LEU A 23 -12.93 -45.97 2.35
C LEU A 23 -13.64 -46.07 0.98
N ARG A 24 -12.82 -45.77 -0.05
CA ARG A 24 -12.64 -46.38 -1.39
C ARG A 24 -13.84 -46.48 -2.35
N PRO A 25 -13.67 -45.94 -3.57
CA PRO A 25 -14.18 -46.55 -4.79
C PRO A 25 -13.06 -47.25 -5.60
N SER A 26 -13.48 -48.31 -6.26
CA SER A 26 -12.78 -49.19 -7.19
C SER A 26 -12.12 -48.46 -8.37
N VAL A 27 -10.89 -48.85 -8.72
CA VAL A 27 -10.14 -48.32 -9.88
C VAL A 27 -10.68 -48.96 -11.18
N ALA A 28 -11.58 -48.25 -11.87
CA ALA A 28 -11.82 -48.43 -13.31
C ALA A 28 -10.68 -47.76 -14.11
N PRO A 29 -10.45 -48.09 -15.40
CA PRO A 29 -9.43 -47.41 -16.20
C PRO A 29 -9.81 -45.94 -16.43
N ALA A 30 -9.32 -45.08 -15.54
CA ALA A 30 -9.56 -43.65 -15.56
C ALA A 30 -8.72 -42.96 -16.64
N ASN A 31 -9.31 -41.96 -17.30
CA ASN A 31 -8.60 -41.04 -18.20
C ASN A 31 -7.50 -40.28 -17.42
N LEU A 32 -6.49 -39.74 -18.12
CA LEU A 32 -5.32 -39.11 -17.47
C LEU A 32 -5.72 -37.94 -16.55
N ASP A 33 -6.71 -37.15 -16.94
CA ASP A 33 -7.30 -36.08 -16.14
C ASP A 33 -7.82 -36.61 -14.80
N GLN A 34 -8.66 -37.65 -14.84
CA GLN A 34 -9.23 -38.27 -13.65
C GLN A 34 -8.16 -38.84 -12.71
N LYS A 35 -7.09 -39.44 -13.26
CA LYS A 35 -5.98 -39.96 -12.45
C LYS A 35 -5.24 -38.85 -11.71
N VAL A 36 -4.94 -37.74 -12.40
CA VAL A 36 -4.25 -36.60 -11.76
C VAL A 36 -5.15 -35.95 -10.72
N ILE A 37 -6.44 -35.73 -11.04
CA ILE A 37 -7.42 -35.16 -10.11
C ILE A 37 -7.54 -36.03 -8.84
N GLN A 38 -7.69 -37.35 -9.00
CA GLN A 38 -7.74 -38.28 -7.86
C GLN A 38 -6.44 -38.26 -7.05
N GLY A 39 -5.28 -38.22 -7.72
CA GLY A 39 -3.99 -38.18 -7.06
C GLY A 39 -3.76 -36.92 -6.25
N MET A 40 -4.11 -35.76 -6.79
CA MET A 40 -4.02 -34.46 -6.09
C MET A 40 -5.02 -34.39 -4.92
N ASN A 41 -6.24 -34.91 -5.11
CA ASN A 41 -7.28 -34.91 -4.08
C ASN A 41 -6.95 -35.82 -2.89
N ALA A 42 -5.98 -36.73 -3.01
CA ALA A 42 -5.53 -37.57 -1.92
C ALA A 42 -5.10 -36.75 -0.69
N MET A 43 -4.53 -35.55 -0.85
CA MET A 43 -4.14 -34.67 0.28
C MET A 43 -5.30 -34.34 1.23
N TYR A 44 -6.53 -34.38 0.76
CA TYR A 44 -7.72 -34.11 1.57
C TYR A 44 -8.38 -35.38 2.14
N GLU A 45 -7.92 -36.56 1.74
CA GLU A 45 -8.52 -37.86 2.10
C GLU A 45 -7.79 -38.56 3.25
N TYR A 46 -6.61 -38.06 3.61
CA TYR A 46 -5.83 -38.56 4.74
C TYR A 46 -5.89 -37.57 5.90
N PRO A 47 -5.86 -38.04 7.16
CA PRO A 47 -5.99 -37.17 8.34
C PRO A 47 -4.80 -36.23 8.55
N SER A 48 -3.67 -36.50 7.88
CA SER A 48 -2.45 -35.71 7.96
C SER A 48 -1.51 -36.06 6.80
N TYR A 49 -0.58 -35.19 6.44
CA TYR A 49 0.56 -35.50 5.56
C TYR A 49 1.72 -34.54 5.81
N ASP A 50 2.92 -34.93 5.39
CA ASP A 50 4.08 -34.05 5.33
C ASP A 50 4.26 -33.50 3.92
N TYR A 51 4.81 -32.30 3.81
CA TYR A 51 5.17 -31.71 2.53
C TYR A 51 6.56 -31.09 2.60
N ARG A 52 7.24 -31.04 1.47
CA ARG A 52 8.47 -30.26 1.32
C ARG A 52 8.69 -29.88 -0.14
N GLY A 53 9.42 -28.82 -0.38
CA GLY A 53 9.70 -28.38 -1.73
C GLY A 53 10.76 -27.32 -1.81
N HIS A 54 11.10 -26.96 -3.05
CA HIS A 54 12.03 -25.88 -3.35
C HIS A 54 11.40 -24.92 -4.34
N PHE A 55 11.86 -23.68 -4.30
CA PHE A 55 11.47 -22.64 -5.23
C PHE A 55 12.72 -21.87 -5.66
N LYS A 56 12.87 -21.73 -6.98
CA LYS A 56 13.97 -21.00 -7.60
C LYS A 56 13.46 -20.12 -8.73
N VAL A 57 13.91 -18.87 -8.75
CA VAL A 57 13.72 -17.97 -9.88
C VAL A 57 15.06 -17.81 -10.58
N ASN A 58 15.10 -18.06 -11.89
CA ASN A 58 16.22 -17.64 -12.71
C ASN A 58 15.72 -16.60 -13.70
N VAL A 59 16.47 -15.52 -13.87
CA VAL A 59 16.15 -14.47 -14.83
C VAL A 59 17.15 -14.57 -15.99
N ASP A 60 16.64 -14.84 -17.19
CA ASP A 60 17.44 -14.79 -18.41
C ASP A 60 17.56 -13.33 -18.85
N SER A 61 18.80 -12.85 -18.98
CA SER A 61 19.02 -11.54 -19.60
C SER A 61 18.92 -11.68 -21.11
N ASN A 62 17.86 -11.17 -21.71
CA ASN A 62 17.64 -11.25 -23.17
C ASN A 62 18.52 -10.29 -23.98
N GLN A 63 19.45 -9.55 -23.35
CA GLN A 63 20.43 -8.78 -24.12
C GLN A 63 21.66 -9.64 -24.44
N PRO A 64 21.98 -9.90 -25.73
CA PRO A 64 23.33 -10.33 -26.09
C PRO A 64 24.28 -9.24 -25.60
N ASN A 65 25.35 -9.64 -24.88
CA ASN A 65 26.45 -8.79 -24.37
C ASN A 65 26.82 -7.62 -25.31
N LYS A 66 26.03 -6.55 -25.25
CA LYS A 66 26.37 -5.23 -25.73
C LYS A 66 26.34 -4.38 -24.49
N ILE A 67 27.44 -4.47 -23.73
CA ILE A 67 27.92 -3.34 -22.96
C ILE A 67 28.19 -2.25 -23.99
N SER A 68 27.13 -1.55 -24.39
CA SER A 68 27.26 -0.31 -25.12
C SER A 68 27.67 0.67 -24.05
N THR A 69 28.93 1.08 -24.06
CA THR A 69 29.38 2.33 -23.45
C THR A 69 28.53 3.45 -24.05
N VAL A 70 27.36 3.69 -23.47
CA VAL A 70 26.59 4.91 -23.70
C VAL A 70 26.99 5.87 -22.59
N GLU A 71 28.24 6.32 -22.63
CA GLU A 71 28.56 7.68 -22.21
C GLU A 71 28.00 8.64 -23.28
N LYS A 72 26.66 8.73 -23.38
CA LYS A 72 26.05 9.94 -23.89
C LYS A 72 25.67 10.74 -22.66
N SER A 73 26.30 11.90 -22.47
CA SER A 73 25.77 12.92 -21.58
C SER A 73 24.29 13.10 -21.92
N ALA A 74 23.39 12.73 -21.00
CA ALA A 74 21.96 12.90 -21.21
C ALA A 74 21.70 14.38 -21.53
N GLN A 75 21.19 14.64 -22.73
CA GLN A 75 20.81 15.99 -23.16
C GLN A 75 19.30 15.98 -23.39
N LEU A 76 18.62 16.94 -22.77
CA LEU A 76 17.19 17.15 -22.94
C LEU A 76 16.88 17.43 -24.42
N ASP A 77 15.77 16.90 -24.94
CA ASP A 77 15.36 17.14 -26.32
C ASP A 77 15.29 18.64 -26.66
N ALA A 78 15.70 19.02 -27.86
CA ALA A 78 15.84 20.42 -28.26
C ALA A 78 14.48 21.14 -28.37
N GLU A 79 13.42 20.43 -28.76
CA GLU A 79 12.06 20.97 -28.81
C GLU A 79 11.49 21.16 -27.41
N VAL A 80 11.71 20.17 -26.52
CA VAL A 80 11.36 20.26 -25.10
C VAL A 80 12.08 21.43 -24.43
N GLN A 81 13.40 21.59 -24.65
CA GLN A 81 14.17 22.75 -24.15
C GLN A 81 13.55 24.07 -24.60
N LYS A 82 13.20 24.17 -25.89
CA LYS A 82 12.60 25.39 -26.47
C LYS A 82 11.24 25.70 -25.84
N LYS A 83 10.39 24.69 -25.60
CA LYS A 83 9.09 24.87 -24.94
C LYS A 83 9.25 25.30 -23.47
N VAL A 84 10.17 24.69 -22.72
CA VAL A 84 10.48 25.08 -21.33
C VAL A 84 11.00 26.51 -21.29
N ASP A 85 11.90 26.89 -22.20
CA ASP A 85 12.41 28.26 -22.32
C ASP A 85 11.30 29.27 -22.65
N GLN A 86 10.40 28.91 -23.57
CA GLN A 86 9.27 29.75 -23.92
C GLN A 86 8.32 29.93 -22.74
N TYR A 87 8.02 28.84 -22.03
CA TYR A 87 7.19 28.82 -20.84
C TYR A 87 7.72 29.78 -19.76
N LEU A 88 9.00 29.63 -19.40
CA LEU A 88 9.63 30.46 -18.36
C LEU A 88 9.67 31.94 -18.77
N ARG A 89 9.96 32.21 -20.05
CA ARG A 89 10.02 33.59 -20.58
C ARG A 89 8.67 34.30 -20.52
N GLU A 90 7.58 33.61 -20.86
CA GLU A 90 6.23 34.16 -20.80
C GLU A 90 5.80 34.49 -19.36
N GLN A 91 6.28 33.73 -18.38
CA GLN A 91 6.14 34.02 -16.94
C GLN A 91 7.10 35.11 -16.42
N LYS A 92 7.89 35.74 -17.31
CA LYS A 92 8.92 36.74 -16.99
C LYS A 92 10.04 36.19 -16.09
N ILE A 93 10.31 34.89 -16.15
CA ILE A 93 11.38 34.22 -15.41
C ILE A 93 12.62 34.15 -16.31
N ASN A 94 13.66 34.90 -15.92
CA ASN A 94 14.90 35.00 -16.69
C ASN A 94 16.02 34.20 -16.02
N LEU A 95 16.26 32.97 -16.49
CA LEU A 95 17.42 32.17 -16.09
C LEU A 95 18.64 32.52 -16.94
N ASN A 96 19.80 32.67 -16.31
CA ASN A 96 21.07 32.84 -17.01
C ASN A 96 21.54 31.52 -17.64
N LYS A 97 22.54 31.60 -18.53
CA LYS A 97 23.04 30.44 -19.28
C LYS A 97 23.49 29.28 -18.37
N LYS A 98 24.11 29.58 -17.23
CA LYS A 98 24.59 28.57 -16.27
C LYS A 98 23.43 27.89 -15.55
N GLN A 99 22.42 28.65 -15.15
CA GLN A 99 21.20 28.14 -14.52
C GLN A 99 20.40 27.26 -15.46
N LYS A 100 20.21 27.67 -16.71
CA LYS A 100 19.54 26.85 -17.73
C LYS A 100 20.27 25.53 -17.97
N GLN A 101 21.60 25.57 -18.10
CA GLN A 101 22.39 24.37 -18.27
C GLN A 101 22.29 23.42 -17.07
N ALA A 102 22.30 23.94 -15.84
CA ALA A 102 22.13 23.14 -14.63
C ALA A 102 20.73 22.50 -14.55
N LEU A 103 19.68 23.29 -14.87
CA LEU A 103 18.30 22.81 -14.89
C LEU A 103 18.10 21.72 -15.94
N TYR A 104 18.59 21.93 -17.17
CA TYR A 104 18.48 20.92 -18.23
C TYR A 104 19.31 19.67 -17.93
N ALA A 105 20.47 19.81 -17.30
CA ALA A 105 21.25 18.67 -16.87
C ALA A 105 20.52 17.87 -15.78
N ALA A 106 19.90 18.53 -14.80
CA ALA A 106 19.12 17.86 -13.76
C ALA A 106 17.88 17.16 -14.33
N ILE A 107 17.11 17.84 -15.20
CA ILE A 107 15.96 17.26 -15.89
C ILE A 107 16.38 16.10 -16.80
N ALA A 108 17.45 16.26 -17.58
CA ALA A 108 17.92 15.19 -18.47
C ALA A 108 18.50 14.01 -17.67
N ASN A 109 19.09 14.25 -16.50
CA ASN A 109 19.55 13.18 -15.62
C ASN A 109 18.34 12.45 -15.03
N GLU A 110 17.31 13.18 -14.59
CA GLU A 110 16.05 12.56 -14.16
C GLU A 110 15.36 11.83 -15.31
N GLN A 111 15.28 12.36 -16.52
CA GLN A 111 14.76 11.64 -17.68
C GLN A 111 15.67 10.51 -18.17
N SER A 112 16.96 10.52 -17.87
CA SER A 112 17.79 9.34 -18.11
C SER A 112 17.54 8.25 -17.07
N VAL A 113 16.96 8.64 -15.94
CA VAL A 113 16.44 7.77 -14.89
C VAL A 113 14.98 7.38 -15.15
N SER A 114 14.15 8.24 -15.77
CA SER A 114 12.69 8.14 -15.90
C SER A 114 12.19 7.94 -17.35
N GLY A 115 12.96 8.36 -18.35
CA GLY A 115 12.70 8.26 -19.81
C GLY A 115 13.39 7.09 -20.50
N VAL A 116 13.98 6.19 -19.71
CA VAL A 116 14.07 4.77 -20.05
C VAL A 116 13.07 4.10 -19.12
N SER A 117 12.12 3.32 -19.63
CA SER A 117 11.33 2.38 -18.82
C SER A 117 12.23 1.78 -17.75
N GLY A 118 12.09 2.24 -16.49
CA GLY A 118 13.19 2.29 -15.51
C GLY A 118 14.37 1.38 -15.83
N GLU A 119 15.37 1.84 -16.56
CA GLU A 119 16.45 0.96 -17.05
C GLU A 119 17.84 1.50 -16.69
N SER A 120 18.18 2.78 -16.48
CA SER A 120 19.61 3.11 -16.18
C SER A 120 20.03 2.99 -14.69
N ARG A 121 19.23 3.54 -13.76
CA ARG A 121 19.38 3.29 -12.30
C ARG A 121 18.86 1.91 -11.93
N SER A 122 17.78 1.51 -12.60
CA SER A 122 17.15 0.22 -12.43
C SER A 122 17.89 -0.90 -13.15
N GLU A 123 18.70 -0.75 -14.21
CA GLU A 123 19.53 -1.88 -14.71
C GLU A 123 20.66 -2.21 -13.75
N LYS A 124 21.22 -1.24 -13.01
CA LYS A 124 22.21 -1.54 -11.97
C LYS A 124 21.54 -2.19 -10.75
N VAL A 125 20.40 -1.67 -10.31
CA VAL A 125 19.63 -2.26 -9.19
C VAL A 125 18.99 -3.59 -9.59
N ASN A 126 18.48 -3.73 -10.81
CA ASN A 126 17.96 -4.95 -11.42
C ASN A 126 19.07 -5.93 -11.72
N ALA A 127 20.27 -5.53 -12.17
CA ALA A 127 21.38 -6.47 -12.30
C ALA A 127 21.79 -7.02 -10.93
N VAL A 128 21.82 -6.18 -9.89
CA VAL A 128 22.06 -6.63 -8.51
C VAL A 128 20.92 -7.54 -8.02
N LEU A 129 19.66 -7.18 -8.28
CA LEU A 129 18.47 -7.94 -7.87
C LEU A 129 18.32 -9.25 -8.66
N ILE A 130 18.61 -9.25 -9.96
CA ILE A 130 18.64 -10.41 -10.84
C ILE A 130 19.74 -11.36 -10.41
N ASN A 131 20.94 -10.85 -10.13
CA ASN A 131 22.02 -11.66 -9.58
C ASN A 131 21.61 -12.24 -8.22
N LEU A 132 21.04 -11.42 -7.33
CA LEU A 132 20.53 -11.87 -6.04
C LEU A 132 19.49 -12.99 -6.21
N LEU A 133 18.47 -12.80 -7.07
CA LEU A 133 17.42 -13.78 -7.34
C LEU A 133 17.98 -15.10 -7.91
N ASN A 134 18.97 -15.02 -8.81
CA ASN A 134 19.62 -16.19 -9.41
C ASN A 134 20.40 -17.05 -8.38
N ASP A 135 20.96 -16.41 -7.35
CA ASP A 135 21.73 -17.05 -6.29
C ASP A 135 20.89 -17.42 -5.05
N LEU A 136 19.65 -16.95 -4.98
CA LEU A 136 18.73 -17.19 -3.87
C LEU A 136 17.96 -18.49 -4.11
N GLN A 137 17.97 -19.36 -3.11
CA GLN A 137 17.22 -20.61 -3.11
C GLN A 137 16.28 -20.62 -1.92
N PHE A 138 15.01 -20.91 -2.19
CA PHE A 138 14.03 -21.11 -1.15
C PHE A 138 13.73 -22.60 -1.05
N SER A 139 13.65 -23.11 0.18
CA SER A 139 13.08 -24.41 0.47
C SER A 139 12.05 -24.29 1.57
N TYR A 140 11.07 -25.18 1.53
CA TYR A 140 10.03 -25.23 2.54
C TYR A 140 9.74 -26.67 2.92
N ASP A 141 9.38 -26.88 4.18
CA ASP A 141 8.95 -28.18 4.68
C ASP A 141 7.90 -28.01 5.78
N GLY A 142 7.04 -28.99 5.96
CA GLY A 142 5.92 -28.84 6.87
C GLY A 142 5.07 -30.08 7.01
N SER A 143 4.05 -29.94 7.84
CA SER A 143 3.09 -31.00 8.13
C SER A 143 1.71 -30.40 8.29
N VAL A 144 0.70 -31.13 7.84
CA VAL A 144 -0.71 -30.75 7.98
C VAL A 144 -1.41 -31.80 8.83
N HIS A 145 -2.14 -31.38 9.85
CA HIS A 145 -2.85 -32.24 10.80
C HIS A 145 -4.31 -31.81 10.94
N TYR A 146 -5.18 -32.32 10.08
CA TYR A 146 -6.59 -31.90 10.02
C TYR A 146 -7.36 -32.17 11.32
N ARG A 147 -7.10 -33.31 11.98
CA ARG A 147 -7.76 -33.64 13.26
C ARG A 147 -7.33 -32.72 14.40
N GLN A 148 -6.07 -32.28 14.38
CA GLN A 148 -5.53 -31.38 15.39
C GLN A 148 -5.88 -29.91 15.07
N LYS A 149 -6.35 -29.63 13.84
CA LYS A 149 -6.56 -28.29 13.29
C LYS A 149 -5.27 -27.45 13.28
N MET A 150 -4.17 -28.10 12.93
CA MET A 150 -2.85 -27.50 12.97
C MET A 150 -2.07 -27.76 11.69
N GLY A 151 -1.22 -26.81 11.32
CA GLY A 151 -0.25 -26.94 10.25
C GLY A 151 1.07 -26.30 10.63
N SER A 152 2.18 -26.89 10.21
CA SER A 152 3.52 -26.33 10.39
C SER A 152 4.15 -26.02 9.03
N LEU A 153 4.80 -24.87 8.91
CA LEU A 153 5.55 -24.46 7.73
C LEU A 153 6.92 -23.92 8.17
N ASN A 154 7.98 -24.58 7.75
CA ASN A 154 9.34 -24.10 7.85
C ASN A 154 9.74 -23.50 6.51
N LEU A 155 10.03 -22.21 6.46
CA LEU A 155 10.59 -21.56 5.28
C LEU A 155 12.10 -21.38 5.46
N THR A 156 12.89 -21.78 4.49
CA THR A 156 14.35 -21.59 4.49
C THR A 156 14.76 -20.78 3.27
N ALA A 157 15.45 -19.68 3.49
CA ALA A 157 16.10 -18.90 2.44
C ALA A 157 17.61 -19.14 2.53
N ARG A 158 18.23 -19.56 1.42
CA ARG A 158 19.67 -19.80 1.30
C ARG A 158 20.23 -18.92 0.18
N TYR A 159 21.19 -18.09 0.52
CA TYR A 159 22.01 -17.33 -0.42
C TYR A 159 23.42 -17.90 -0.39
N GLU A 160 23.92 -18.36 -1.54
CA GLU A 160 25.21 -19.05 -1.63
C GLU A 160 26.08 -18.47 -2.76
N LYS A 161 27.28 -18.02 -2.37
CA LYS A 161 28.41 -17.66 -3.23
C LYS A 161 29.63 -18.45 -2.79
N PRO A 162 30.67 -18.59 -3.65
CA PRO A 162 31.88 -19.36 -3.31
C PRO A 162 32.55 -18.98 -1.97
N THR A 163 32.37 -17.73 -1.51
CA THR A 163 32.97 -17.19 -0.27
C THR A 163 31.94 -16.81 0.80
N LEU A 164 30.63 -16.96 0.54
CA LEU A 164 29.58 -16.50 1.46
C LEU A 164 28.38 -17.44 1.42
N LEU A 165 28.01 -17.99 2.57
CA LEU A 165 26.77 -18.72 2.78
C LEU A 165 25.95 -17.99 3.83
N VAL A 166 24.77 -17.51 3.44
CA VAL A 166 23.77 -16.97 4.37
C VAL A 166 22.55 -17.87 4.30
N GLN A 167 22.13 -18.40 5.45
CA GLN A 167 20.94 -19.24 5.54
C GLN A 167 20.07 -18.74 6.69
N ALA A 168 18.82 -18.46 6.39
CA ALA A 168 17.80 -18.10 7.36
C ALA A 168 16.68 -19.15 7.32
N LYS A 169 16.25 -19.62 8.50
CA LYS A 169 15.11 -20.52 8.65
C LYS A 169 14.05 -19.82 9.50
N LEU A 170 12.81 -19.85 9.01
CA LEU A 170 11.63 -19.27 9.63
C LEU A 170 10.60 -20.38 9.90
N PRO A 171 10.63 -21.00 11.09
CA PRO A 171 9.61 -21.93 11.55
C PRO A 171 8.30 -21.19 11.86
N MET A 172 7.19 -21.74 11.36
CA MET A 172 5.84 -21.24 11.59
C MET A 172 4.89 -22.40 11.92
N VAL A 173 3.92 -22.16 12.80
CA VAL A 173 2.82 -23.09 13.11
C VAL A 173 1.52 -22.33 13.18
N LEU A 174 0.52 -22.78 12.44
CA LEU A 174 -0.86 -22.30 12.55
C LEU A 174 -1.64 -23.28 13.43
N ASP A 175 -2.23 -22.78 14.51
CA ASP A 175 -3.11 -23.52 15.40
C ASP A 175 -4.50 -22.89 15.40
N LEU A 176 -5.41 -23.51 14.67
CA LEU A 176 -6.80 -23.04 14.55
C LEU A 176 -7.67 -23.50 15.73
N LYS A 177 -7.16 -24.38 16.59
CA LYS A 177 -7.88 -24.81 17.79
C LYS A 177 -7.73 -23.77 18.90
N ASP A 178 -6.52 -23.27 19.08
CA ASP A 178 -6.20 -22.25 20.08
C ASP A 178 -6.20 -20.82 19.49
N TYR A 179 -6.48 -20.68 18.19
CA TYR A 179 -6.50 -19.41 17.44
C TYR A 179 -5.18 -18.64 17.53
N LYS A 180 -4.06 -19.36 17.39
CA LYS A 180 -2.71 -18.82 17.51
C LYS A 180 -1.88 -19.10 16.29
N PHE A 181 -1.16 -18.08 15.85
CA PHE A 181 -0.13 -18.22 14.82
C PHE A 181 1.22 -18.06 15.49
N TYR A 182 2.01 -19.14 15.48
CA TYR A 182 3.33 -19.20 16.07
C TYR A 182 4.40 -18.99 15.00
N VAL A 183 5.41 -18.19 15.31
CA VAL A 183 6.52 -17.90 14.40
C VAL A 183 7.79 -17.64 15.20
N ASN A 184 8.93 -18.14 14.71
CA ASN A 184 10.24 -17.75 15.22
C ASN A 184 10.90 -16.77 14.25
N TYR A 185 10.61 -15.47 14.42
CA TYR A 185 11.13 -14.40 13.57
C TYR A 185 12.56 -13.96 13.93
N PHE A 186 13.18 -14.53 14.98
CA PHE A 186 14.56 -14.22 15.38
C PHE A 186 15.57 -14.51 14.26
N GLY A 187 15.33 -15.54 13.44
CA GLY A 187 16.20 -15.91 12.32
C GLY A 187 16.35 -14.81 11.25
N LEU A 188 15.43 -13.83 11.23
CA LEU A 188 15.48 -12.68 10.32
C LEU A 188 15.80 -11.38 11.06
N MET A 189 15.30 -11.21 12.29
CA MET A 189 15.39 -9.96 13.04
C MET A 189 15.86 -10.20 14.48
N PRO A 190 17.14 -10.55 14.69
CA PRO A 190 17.63 -10.99 16.00
C PRO A 190 17.60 -9.90 17.08
N TYR A 191 17.55 -8.63 16.67
CA TYR A 191 17.54 -7.46 17.56
C TYR A 191 16.16 -7.11 18.14
N LEU A 192 15.08 -7.74 17.64
CA LEU A 192 13.70 -7.49 18.07
C LEU A 192 13.24 -8.41 19.22
N VAL A 193 14.10 -9.33 19.67
CA VAL A 193 13.77 -10.36 20.66
C VAL A 193 14.81 -10.32 21.77
N ASN A 194 14.35 -10.38 23.03
CA ASN A 194 15.25 -10.51 24.17
C ASN A 194 16.08 -11.81 24.06
N LYS A 195 17.35 -11.78 24.46
CA LYS A 195 18.27 -12.93 24.43
C LYS A 195 17.68 -14.21 25.01
N ASP A 196 16.86 -14.10 26.05
CA ASP A 196 16.24 -15.25 26.72
C ASP A 196 15.11 -15.91 25.91
N ASN A 197 14.57 -15.23 24.89
CA ASN A 197 13.45 -15.69 24.07
C ASN A 197 13.86 -16.07 22.64
N GLN A 198 15.15 -15.98 22.28
CA GLN A 198 15.62 -16.17 20.88
C GLN A 198 15.41 -17.60 20.33
N ASN A 199 15.30 -18.60 21.22
CA ASN A 199 15.07 -20.00 20.83
C ASN A 199 13.59 -20.41 20.85
N ASN A 200 12.70 -19.53 21.34
CA ASN A 200 11.28 -19.84 21.51
C ASN A 200 10.46 -19.29 20.34
N LEU A 201 9.34 -19.95 20.06
CA LEU A 201 8.32 -19.38 19.17
C LEU A 201 7.68 -18.17 19.87
N ALA A 202 7.33 -17.16 19.10
CA ALA A 202 6.38 -16.14 19.53
C ALA A 202 5.02 -16.44 18.91
N TYR A 203 3.93 -16.01 19.53
CA TYR A 203 2.59 -16.16 18.95
C TYR A 203 1.83 -14.84 18.80
N VAL A 204 1.01 -14.80 17.75
CA VAL A 204 -0.06 -13.82 17.56
C VAL A 204 -1.38 -14.52 17.87
N ASP A 205 -2.16 -13.93 18.78
CA ASP A 205 -3.48 -14.42 19.15
C ASP A 205 -4.54 -13.77 18.25
N PHE A 206 -5.27 -14.60 17.52
CA PHE A 206 -6.34 -14.18 16.64
C PHE A 206 -7.71 -14.70 17.11
N SER A 207 -7.85 -15.07 18.38
CA SER A 207 -9.12 -15.50 18.98
C SER A 207 -10.23 -14.45 18.88
N LYS A 208 -9.89 -13.17 18.70
CA LYS A 208 -10.84 -12.10 18.37
C LYS A 208 -11.63 -12.38 17.08
N TYR A 209 -11.05 -13.13 16.16
CA TYR A 209 -11.66 -13.54 14.89
C TYR A 209 -12.27 -14.94 14.94
N LYS A 210 -12.38 -15.57 16.12
CA LYS A 210 -12.87 -16.95 16.26
C LYS A 210 -14.20 -17.19 15.53
N ASP A 211 -15.09 -16.20 15.55
CA ASP A 211 -16.44 -16.30 15.00
C ASP A 211 -16.41 -16.41 13.46
N LEU A 212 -15.38 -15.84 12.81
CA LEU A 212 -15.15 -15.99 11.37
C LEU A 212 -14.76 -17.43 11.01
N PHE A 213 -14.06 -18.13 11.89
CA PHE A 213 -13.60 -19.51 11.64
C PHE A 213 -14.63 -20.56 12.04
N THR A 214 -15.49 -20.28 13.03
CA THR A 214 -16.54 -21.21 13.47
C THR A 214 -17.67 -21.37 12.46
N ASN A 215 -17.90 -20.34 11.63
CA ASN A 215 -18.99 -20.35 10.64
C ASN A 215 -18.64 -21.10 9.35
N VAL A 216 -17.39 -21.51 9.19
CA VAL A 216 -16.94 -22.18 7.96
C VAL A 216 -17.39 -23.64 7.93
N ASP A 217 -18.17 -23.99 6.90
CA ASP A 217 -18.51 -25.38 6.58
C ASP A 217 -17.32 -26.08 5.93
N MET A 218 -16.54 -26.77 6.77
CA MET A 218 -15.33 -27.47 6.36
C MET A 218 -15.55 -28.53 5.27
N LYS A 219 -16.72 -29.18 5.26
CA LYS A 219 -17.01 -30.20 4.25
C LYS A 219 -17.14 -29.54 2.88
N LYS A 220 -17.94 -28.47 2.81
CA LYS A 220 -18.12 -27.71 1.58
C LYS A 220 -16.83 -27.02 1.13
N PHE A 221 -16.02 -26.55 2.08
CA PHE A 221 -14.71 -25.96 1.78
C PHE A 221 -13.77 -26.99 1.13
N VAL A 222 -13.70 -28.22 1.66
CA VAL A 222 -12.91 -29.31 1.04
C VAL A 222 -13.44 -29.66 -0.35
N GLU A 223 -14.76 -29.75 -0.52
CA GLU A 223 -15.36 -30.03 -1.84
C GLU A 223 -15.04 -28.93 -2.86
N TYR A 224 -15.12 -27.66 -2.45
CA TYR A 224 -14.73 -26.51 -3.26
C TYR A 224 -13.24 -26.56 -3.60
N ALA A 225 -12.36 -26.83 -2.62
CA ALA A 225 -10.91 -26.90 -2.83
C ALA A 225 -10.53 -28.04 -3.81
N LYS A 226 -11.17 -29.21 -3.68
CA LYS A 226 -11.01 -30.33 -4.62
C LYS A 226 -11.43 -29.96 -6.04
N ALA A 227 -12.59 -29.33 -6.19
CA ALA A 227 -13.10 -28.93 -7.51
C ALA A 227 -12.24 -27.83 -8.13
N SER A 228 -11.85 -26.81 -7.35
CA SER A 228 -10.96 -25.73 -7.78
C SER A 228 -9.62 -26.25 -8.29
N GLY A 229 -8.98 -27.16 -7.55
CA GLY A 229 -7.73 -27.81 -7.98
C GLY A 229 -7.87 -28.76 -9.17
N ALA A 230 -9.09 -29.19 -9.49
CA ALA A 230 -9.37 -30.07 -10.62
C ALA A 230 -9.61 -29.33 -11.95
N VAL A 231 -9.99 -28.05 -11.90
CA VAL A 231 -10.41 -27.25 -13.07
C VAL A 231 -9.39 -27.33 -14.21
N SER A 232 -8.11 -27.05 -13.95
CA SER A 232 -7.09 -27.00 -15.00
C SER A 232 -6.89 -28.34 -15.71
N TYR A 233 -6.90 -29.46 -14.97
CA TYR A 233 -6.82 -30.79 -15.56
C TYR A 233 -8.09 -31.20 -16.31
N ARG A 234 -9.25 -30.74 -15.82
CA ARG A 234 -10.56 -31.03 -16.40
C ARG A 234 -10.80 -30.30 -17.72
N LEU A 235 -10.31 -29.07 -17.81
CA LEU A 235 -10.41 -28.20 -18.98
C LEU A 235 -9.34 -28.48 -20.03
N ALA A 236 -8.20 -29.06 -19.63
CA ALA A 236 -7.11 -29.35 -20.53
C ALA A 236 -7.55 -30.16 -21.77
N ASP A 237 -7.12 -29.69 -22.95
CA ASP A 237 -7.24 -30.48 -24.17
C ASP A 237 -6.47 -31.81 -24.01
N PRO A 238 -6.97 -32.94 -24.56
CA PRO A 238 -6.32 -34.23 -24.40
C PRO A 238 -4.85 -34.29 -24.84
N GLN A 239 -4.43 -33.42 -25.76
CA GLN A 239 -3.03 -33.32 -26.22
C GLN A 239 -2.11 -32.63 -25.21
N ASN A 240 -2.68 -31.81 -24.33
CA ASN A 240 -1.99 -31.05 -23.29
C ASN A 240 -1.75 -31.89 -22.02
N LEU A 241 -2.41 -33.06 -21.92
CA LEU A 241 -2.16 -34.06 -20.88
C LEU A 241 -1.35 -35.23 -21.43
N GLN A 242 -0.14 -35.45 -20.90
CA GLN A 242 0.79 -36.43 -21.43
C GLN A 242 1.36 -37.31 -20.31
N ARG A 243 1.37 -38.64 -20.52
CA ARG A 243 2.12 -39.54 -19.64
C ARG A 243 3.62 -39.43 -19.97
N LEU A 244 4.43 -39.15 -18.96
CA LEU A 244 5.88 -39.05 -19.08
C LEU A 244 6.57 -40.39 -18.76
N PRO A 245 7.74 -40.66 -19.34
CA PRO A 245 8.57 -41.79 -18.94
C PRO A 245 9.08 -41.60 -17.49
N ILE A 246 9.17 -42.71 -16.75
CA ILE A 246 9.64 -42.73 -15.37
C ILE A 246 11.15 -42.90 -15.32
N THR A 247 11.85 -41.94 -14.72
CA THR A 247 13.30 -41.98 -14.50
C THR A 247 13.69 -42.81 -13.27
N ASP A 248 14.98 -43.12 -13.11
CA ASP A 248 15.45 -43.81 -11.89
C ASP A 248 15.28 -42.95 -10.64
N ALA A 249 15.36 -41.61 -10.77
CA ALA A 249 15.08 -40.69 -9.67
C ALA A 249 13.60 -40.74 -9.27
N ASP A 250 12.69 -40.80 -10.25
CA ASP A 250 11.25 -40.95 -10.00
C ASP A 250 10.95 -42.25 -9.24
N ARG A 251 11.53 -43.39 -9.66
CA ARG A 251 11.35 -44.67 -8.95
C ARG A 251 11.88 -44.61 -7.51
N LYS A 252 13.03 -43.96 -7.28
CA LYS A 252 13.57 -43.75 -5.92
C LYS A 252 12.67 -42.86 -5.06
N ALA A 253 11.94 -41.93 -5.67
CA ALA A 253 10.93 -41.11 -5.01
C ALA A 253 9.57 -41.82 -4.83
N GLY A 254 9.45 -43.09 -5.24
CA GLY A 254 8.22 -43.87 -5.13
C GLY A 254 7.17 -43.55 -6.21
N ILE A 255 7.57 -42.87 -7.28
CA ILE A 255 6.70 -42.52 -8.41
C ILE A 255 6.65 -43.69 -9.40
N VAL A 256 5.43 -44.12 -9.76
CA VAL A 256 5.19 -45.19 -10.74
C VAL A 256 4.48 -44.68 -12.00
N GLU A 257 3.83 -43.52 -11.94
CA GLU A 257 3.20 -42.85 -13.07
C GLU A 257 3.45 -41.35 -12.96
N LYS A 258 3.87 -40.69 -14.06
CA LYS A 258 4.12 -39.25 -14.11
C LYS A 258 3.29 -38.66 -15.24
N ILE A 259 2.51 -37.62 -14.95
CA ILE A 259 1.57 -37.01 -15.88
C ILE A 259 1.87 -35.52 -15.97
N ARG A 260 2.03 -35.01 -17.18
CA ARG A 260 2.31 -33.61 -17.49
C ARG A 260 1.05 -32.91 -17.99
N LEU A 261 0.75 -31.74 -17.42
CA LEU A 261 -0.13 -30.73 -17.99
C LEU A 261 0.72 -29.63 -18.64
N LYS A 262 0.38 -29.26 -19.87
CA LYS A 262 0.88 -28.06 -20.55
C LYS A 262 -0.24 -27.03 -20.63
N ASP A 263 0.00 -25.82 -20.15
CA ASP A 263 -0.97 -24.74 -20.17
C ASP A 263 -0.22 -23.39 -20.34
N THR A 264 -0.94 -22.28 -20.21
CA THR A 264 -0.38 -20.93 -20.19
C THR A 264 -0.78 -20.20 -18.90
N VAL A 265 0.08 -19.28 -18.45
CA VAL A 265 -0.16 -18.49 -17.23
C VAL A 265 -1.46 -17.70 -17.35
N GLU A 266 -1.70 -17.07 -18.50
CA GLU A 266 -2.88 -16.23 -18.74
C GLU A 266 -4.17 -17.04 -18.73
N GLU A 267 -4.16 -18.23 -19.32
CA GLU A 267 -5.33 -19.12 -19.33
C GLU A 267 -5.60 -19.70 -17.94
N LEU A 268 -4.58 -20.16 -17.22
CA LEU A 268 -4.73 -20.66 -15.86
C LEU A 268 -5.29 -19.59 -14.90
N LEU A 269 -4.80 -18.35 -15.01
CA LEU A 269 -5.32 -17.23 -14.22
C LEU A 269 -6.79 -16.96 -14.55
N LEU A 270 -7.16 -16.96 -15.82
CA LEU A 270 -8.55 -16.76 -16.25
C LEU A 270 -9.46 -17.90 -15.78
N GLN A 271 -8.99 -19.16 -15.83
CA GLN A 271 -9.73 -20.31 -15.31
C GLN A 271 -10.05 -20.15 -13.82
N VAL A 272 -9.04 -19.80 -13.00
CA VAL A 272 -9.20 -19.62 -11.55
C VAL A 272 -10.16 -18.48 -11.25
N ASP A 273 -10.02 -17.37 -11.97
CA ASP A 273 -10.81 -16.15 -11.79
C ASP A 273 -12.29 -16.37 -12.16
N LEU A 274 -12.56 -16.97 -13.32
CA LEU A 274 -13.93 -17.30 -13.74
C LEU A 274 -14.56 -18.40 -12.89
N TYR A 275 -13.78 -19.40 -12.43
CA TYR A 275 -14.28 -20.41 -11.50
C TYR A 275 -14.64 -19.82 -10.13
N GLY A 276 -13.83 -18.88 -9.66
CA GLY A 276 -14.11 -18.06 -8.48
C GLY A 276 -15.41 -17.28 -8.66
N GLN A 277 -15.56 -16.59 -9.79
CA GLN A 277 -16.73 -15.76 -10.10
C GLN A 277 -18.05 -16.53 -10.05
N VAL A 278 -18.11 -17.74 -10.63
CA VAL A 278 -19.37 -18.54 -10.66
C VAL A 278 -19.72 -19.16 -9.32
N ASN A 279 -18.77 -19.19 -8.38
CA ASN A 279 -18.95 -19.77 -7.04
C ASN A 279 -18.86 -18.70 -5.94
N GLU A 280 -18.83 -17.41 -6.27
CA GLU A 280 -18.54 -16.33 -5.32
C GLU A 280 -19.54 -16.32 -4.15
N LYS A 281 -20.85 -16.24 -4.41
CA LYS A 281 -21.86 -16.30 -3.34
C LYS A 281 -21.86 -17.64 -2.62
N TYR A 282 -21.65 -18.75 -3.33
CA TYR A 282 -21.57 -20.07 -2.69
C TYR A 282 -20.41 -20.12 -1.68
N LEU A 283 -19.23 -19.63 -2.07
CA LEU A 283 -18.06 -19.57 -1.19
C LEU A 283 -18.32 -18.64 0.00
N GLN A 284 -18.80 -17.42 -0.23
CA GLN A 284 -19.04 -16.46 0.84
C GLN A 284 -20.14 -16.93 1.82
N LYS A 285 -21.31 -17.30 1.30
CA LYS A 285 -22.50 -17.57 2.12
C LYS A 285 -22.57 -19.01 2.60
N SER A 286 -22.33 -19.96 1.70
CA SER A 286 -22.54 -21.39 1.99
C SER A 286 -21.31 -22.09 2.56
N VAL A 287 -20.10 -21.63 2.22
CA VAL A 287 -18.84 -22.20 2.70
C VAL A 287 -18.30 -21.42 3.90
N LEU A 288 -18.13 -20.10 3.79
CA LEU A 288 -17.54 -19.28 4.85
C LEU A 288 -18.55 -18.79 5.89
N GLY A 289 -19.85 -18.84 5.57
CA GLY A 289 -20.91 -18.41 6.47
C GLY A 289 -20.93 -16.89 6.71
N PHE A 290 -20.44 -16.12 5.73
CA PHE A 290 -20.53 -14.66 5.76
C PHE A 290 -21.96 -14.21 5.51
N ASP A 291 -22.41 -13.34 6.41
CA ASP A 291 -23.70 -12.67 6.35
C ASP A 291 -23.42 -11.18 6.17
N ASP A 292 -23.72 -10.67 4.98
CA ASP A 292 -23.42 -9.29 4.56
C ASP A 292 -23.96 -8.25 5.58
N GLN A 293 -25.09 -8.56 6.23
CA GLN A 293 -25.71 -7.69 7.24
C GLN A 293 -24.91 -7.67 8.56
N LYS A 294 -24.40 -8.81 9.01
CA LYS A 294 -23.63 -8.91 10.26
C LYS A 294 -22.24 -8.29 10.15
N ILE A 295 -21.63 -8.38 8.97
CA ILE A 295 -20.31 -7.79 8.72
C ILE A 295 -20.42 -6.25 8.74
N ALA A 296 -21.47 -5.69 8.12
CA ALA A 296 -21.74 -4.25 8.16
C ALA A 296 -21.97 -3.75 9.59
N GLU A 297 -22.75 -4.49 10.40
CA GLU A 297 -22.94 -4.18 11.82
C GLU A 297 -21.63 -4.27 12.63
N SER A 298 -20.77 -5.26 12.36
CA SER A 298 -19.48 -5.38 13.07
C SER A 298 -18.50 -4.26 12.72
N ILE A 299 -18.46 -3.83 11.46
CA ILE A 299 -17.60 -2.72 11.02
C ILE A 299 -18.07 -1.41 11.65
N ALA A 300 -19.39 -1.14 11.65
CA ALA A 300 -19.95 0.03 12.31
C ALA A 300 -19.67 0.05 13.82
N THR A 301 -19.71 -1.11 14.47
CA THR A 301 -19.44 -1.24 15.91
C THR A 301 -17.94 -1.07 16.23
N GLU A 302 -17.03 -1.60 15.41
CA GLU A 302 -15.59 -1.41 15.58
C GLU A 302 -15.14 0.03 15.31
N LEU A 303 -15.73 0.70 14.32
CA LEU A 303 -15.51 2.12 14.05
C LEU A 303 -15.91 2.98 15.27
N ALA A 304 -17.10 2.73 15.83
CA ALA A 304 -17.56 3.42 17.05
C ALA A 304 -16.68 3.14 18.28
N ALA A 305 -16.15 1.92 18.42
CA ALA A 305 -15.26 1.55 19.51
C ALA A 305 -13.84 2.12 19.37
N SER A 306 -13.37 2.31 18.13
CA SER A 306 -12.08 2.94 17.80
C SER A 306 -12.07 4.42 18.16
N GLU A 307 -13.17 5.13 17.90
CA GLU A 307 -13.34 6.54 18.30
C GLU A 307 -13.34 6.74 19.83
N ALA A 308 -13.89 5.77 20.58
CA ALA A 308 -13.93 5.83 22.05
C ALA A 308 -12.55 5.60 22.71
N LYS A 309 -11.65 4.82 22.09
CA LYS A 309 -10.33 4.46 22.65
C LYS A 309 -9.21 5.47 22.42
N LYS A 310 -9.40 6.47 21.53
CA LYS A 310 -8.44 7.58 21.34
C LYS A 310 -8.27 8.48 22.58
N LYS A 311 -9.10 8.31 23.63
CA LYS A 311 -9.15 9.20 24.80
C LYS A 311 -8.32 8.79 26.04
N SER A 312 -7.57 7.66 26.08
CA SER A 312 -7.09 7.14 27.39
C SER A 312 -5.70 6.47 27.49
N GLY A 313 -4.63 6.93 26.82
CA GLY A 313 -3.32 6.25 26.88
C GLY A 313 -2.13 7.11 27.30
N GLY A 314 -1.81 7.18 28.59
CA GLY A 314 -0.63 7.87 29.13
C GLY A 314 0.47 6.96 29.73
N ALA A 315 1.70 7.18 29.28
CA ALA A 315 3.02 7.18 29.93
C ALA A 315 3.56 5.99 30.78
N GLU A 316 4.68 5.40 30.33
CA GLU A 316 5.81 4.99 31.19
C GLU A 316 7.15 5.31 30.50
N GLY A 317 8.14 5.77 31.28
CA GLY A 317 9.30 6.54 30.85
C GLY A 317 10.45 5.76 30.21
N GLN A 318 10.88 6.22 29.04
CA GLN A 318 12.03 5.72 28.28
C GLN A 318 13.20 6.71 28.40
N LYS A 319 14.44 6.20 28.49
CA LYS A 319 15.64 7.05 28.39
C LYS A 319 15.84 7.46 26.93
N VAL A 320 15.74 8.76 26.70
CA VAL A 320 15.75 9.40 25.38
C VAL A 320 17.12 9.97 25.04
N SER A 321 17.49 9.87 23.76
CA SER A 321 18.65 10.57 23.20
C SER A 321 18.43 12.09 23.18
N SER A 322 19.38 12.86 23.72
CA SER A 322 19.32 14.34 23.80
C SER A 322 19.38 15.08 22.44
N GLU A 323 19.48 14.35 21.34
CA GLU A 323 19.50 14.88 19.97
C GLU A 323 18.16 14.68 19.24
N ASP A 324 17.28 13.83 19.77
CA ASP A 324 15.96 13.55 19.20
C ASP A 324 14.91 14.46 19.84
N ALA A 325 14.48 15.48 19.09
CA ALA A 325 13.49 16.45 19.56
C ALA A 325 12.12 15.84 19.84
N ALA A 326 11.69 14.83 19.07
CA ALA A 326 10.40 14.18 19.27
C ALA A 326 10.37 13.44 20.60
N ALA A 327 11.46 12.73 20.90
CA ALA A 327 11.59 12.00 22.13
C ALA A 327 11.74 12.92 23.36
N VAL A 328 12.43 14.07 23.24
CA VAL A 328 12.50 15.07 24.33
C VAL A 328 11.14 15.73 24.59
N SER A 329 10.37 16.01 23.54
CA SER A 329 9.00 16.55 23.66
C SER A 329 8.06 15.56 24.38
N GLN A 330 8.15 14.26 24.08
CA GLN A 330 7.42 13.22 24.80
C GLN A 330 7.82 13.11 26.27
N GLN A 331 9.13 13.24 26.57
CA GLN A 331 9.61 13.26 27.95
C GLN A 331 9.06 14.48 28.71
N LEU A 332 9.04 15.66 28.09
CA LEU A 332 8.42 16.87 28.65
C LEU A 332 6.93 16.67 28.92
N TYR A 333 6.17 16.14 27.95
CA TYR A 333 4.74 15.84 28.09
C TYR A 333 4.48 14.92 29.29
N SER A 334 5.25 13.85 29.44
CA SER A 334 5.11 12.92 30.57
C SER A 334 5.39 13.59 31.92
N LEU A 335 6.40 14.47 32.00
CA LEU A 335 6.74 15.19 33.22
C LEU A 335 5.66 16.20 33.61
N ILE A 336 5.10 16.92 32.64
CA ILE A 336 4.04 17.90 32.86
C ILE A 336 2.76 17.20 33.35
N ASN A 337 2.38 16.09 32.72
CA ASN A 337 1.23 15.31 33.15
C ASN A 337 1.42 14.73 34.56
N ALA A 338 2.63 14.30 34.93
CA ALA A 338 2.92 13.87 36.30
C ALA A 338 2.84 15.03 37.31
N HIS A 339 3.39 16.20 36.94
CA HIS A 339 3.43 17.41 37.77
C HIS A 339 2.03 17.96 38.08
N PHE A 340 1.08 17.87 37.14
CA PHE A 340 -0.31 18.29 37.36
C PHE A 340 -1.24 17.16 37.82
N GLY A 341 -0.96 15.91 37.44
CA GLY A 341 -1.77 14.73 37.77
C GLY A 341 -1.68 14.30 39.24
N GLY A 342 -0.66 14.73 39.97
CA GLY A 342 -0.51 14.48 41.41
C GLY A 342 -1.35 15.41 42.32
N THR A 343 -1.92 16.49 41.79
CA THR A 343 -2.51 17.59 42.60
C THR A 343 -4.02 17.79 42.47
N LEU A 344 -4.74 16.93 41.71
CA LEU A 344 -6.20 17.03 41.55
C LEU A 344 -7.01 15.97 42.33
N ALA A 345 -6.36 15.18 43.19
CA ALA A 345 -7.02 14.23 44.08
C ALA A 345 -7.07 14.77 45.52
N SER A 346 -7.91 15.77 45.79
CA SER A 346 -8.49 16.04 47.13
C SER A 346 -9.44 17.23 47.07
N GLY A 347 -10.73 16.93 46.91
CA GLY A 347 -11.81 17.89 46.93
C GLY A 347 -13.17 17.20 46.82
N GLU A 348 -13.34 16.09 47.55
CA GLU A 348 -14.66 15.51 47.78
C GLU A 348 -15.46 16.48 48.66
N GLY A 349 -16.54 17.01 48.09
CA GLY A 349 -17.61 17.69 48.79
C GLY A 349 -18.93 17.19 48.21
N ASP A 350 -19.44 16.11 48.80
CA ASP A 350 -20.82 15.65 48.62
C ASP A 350 -21.79 16.74 49.07
N GLU A 351 -22.67 17.20 48.17
CA GLU A 351 -24.00 17.67 48.54
C GLU A 351 -25.03 17.11 47.55
N GLU A 352 -25.72 16.04 47.96
CA GLU A 352 -27.05 15.71 47.47
C GLU A 352 -28.05 16.77 47.97
N GLN A 353 -28.81 17.43 47.09
CA GLN A 353 -30.27 17.50 47.21
C GLN A 353 -31.00 18.28 46.08
N SER A 354 -31.97 17.56 45.52
CA SER A 354 -33.36 18.00 45.29
C SER A 354 -33.81 18.64 43.96
N SER A 355 -34.75 17.88 43.37
CA SER A 355 -36.06 18.29 42.84
C SER A 355 -36.17 19.06 41.52
N ALA A 356 -36.66 18.33 40.51
CA ALA A 356 -37.99 18.45 39.93
C ALA A 356 -38.53 19.85 39.56
N ALA A 357 -38.84 20.00 38.26
CA ALA A 357 -40.15 20.37 37.69
C ALA A 357 -40.03 21.26 36.44
N GLN A 358 -40.65 20.80 35.35
CA GLN A 358 -41.35 21.50 34.24
C GLN A 358 -41.14 20.67 32.95
N ASP A 359 -41.93 19.63 32.69
CA ASP A 359 -43.27 19.67 32.05
C ASP A 359 -43.34 20.71 30.91
N ALA A 360 -43.34 20.27 29.65
CA ALA A 360 -44.52 19.81 28.88
C ALA A 360 -45.31 20.97 28.26
N ALA A 361 -45.27 21.07 26.92
CA ALA A 361 -46.24 21.68 25.98
C ALA A 361 -45.49 22.06 24.69
N ALA A 362 -45.95 21.88 23.46
CA ALA A 362 -47.13 21.25 22.91
C ALA A 362 -46.82 21.00 21.42
N ALA A 363 -47.34 19.89 20.89
CA ALA A 363 -47.44 19.65 19.46
C ALA A 363 -48.74 20.29 18.92
N ALA A 364 -48.73 20.50 17.61
CA ALA A 364 -49.86 20.74 16.70
C ALA A 364 -50.39 22.17 16.57
N GLU A 365 -50.19 22.74 15.38
CA GLU A 365 -51.34 23.12 14.55
C GLU A 365 -51.01 22.96 13.06
N GLU A 366 -51.90 22.25 12.37
CA GLU A 366 -51.92 21.91 10.96
C GLU A 366 -52.67 22.96 10.13
N ALA A 367 -52.32 23.00 8.84
CA ALA A 367 -53.19 23.22 7.68
C ALA A 367 -53.79 24.60 7.37
N SER A 368 -53.64 24.99 6.10
CA SER A 368 -54.65 25.54 5.15
C SER A 368 -53.96 26.53 4.19
N ALA A 369 -53.67 26.20 2.94
CA ALA A 369 -54.56 26.10 1.76
C ALA A 369 -54.86 27.44 1.04
N SER A 370 -54.47 27.45 -0.24
CA SER A 370 -55.19 27.99 -1.43
C SER A 370 -55.02 29.45 -1.90
N GLY A 371 -54.92 29.60 -3.24
CA GLY A 371 -55.35 30.76 -4.05
C GLY A 371 -54.25 31.40 -4.89
N GLN A 372 -54.04 30.99 -6.16
CA GLN A 372 -54.60 31.62 -7.40
C GLN A 372 -53.80 32.85 -7.89
N ASP A 373 -53.56 33.14 -9.16
CA ASP A 373 -53.60 32.46 -10.48
C ASP A 373 -53.12 33.53 -11.52
N GLU A 374 -52.92 33.11 -12.78
CA GLU A 374 -52.76 33.90 -14.03
C GLU A 374 -51.36 34.52 -14.34
N ASP A 375 -50.73 34.40 -15.52
CA ASP A 375 -51.21 34.01 -16.86
C ASP A 375 -50.02 33.60 -17.81
N ALA A 376 -50.42 32.91 -18.88
CA ALA A 376 -49.75 32.32 -20.07
C ALA A 376 -48.43 32.95 -20.63
N ALA A 377 -47.56 32.23 -21.36
CA ALA A 377 -47.85 31.34 -22.49
C ALA A 377 -46.74 30.30 -22.84
N ASP A 378 -47.26 29.21 -23.40
CA ASP A 378 -46.73 27.94 -23.92
C ASP A 378 -45.70 28.02 -25.06
N VAL A 379 -44.64 27.17 -25.02
CA VAL A 379 -44.20 26.30 -26.13
C VAL A 379 -43.45 25.05 -25.59
N ALA A 380 -44.14 23.91 -25.59
CA ALA A 380 -43.70 22.52 -25.80
C ALA A 380 -42.25 22.06 -25.46
N VAL A 381 -42.11 21.21 -24.43
CA VAL A 381 -40.96 20.31 -24.20
C VAL A 381 -41.47 18.88 -24.08
N ALA A 382 -40.87 17.97 -24.85
CA ALA A 382 -41.09 16.53 -24.77
C ALA A 382 -40.34 15.95 -23.56
N ASP A 383 -41.00 15.04 -22.85
CA ASP A 383 -40.54 14.26 -21.70
C ASP A 383 -39.07 13.85 -21.80
N ALA A 384 -38.26 14.35 -20.87
CA ALA A 384 -37.06 13.69 -20.38
C ALA A 384 -37.20 13.60 -18.86
N GLU A 385 -37.12 12.36 -18.36
CA GLU A 385 -37.21 12.02 -16.94
C GLU A 385 -36.26 12.90 -16.12
N GLN A 386 -36.85 13.64 -15.16
CA GLN A 386 -36.12 14.31 -14.10
C GLN A 386 -35.39 13.27 -13.25
N THR A 387 -34.11 13.08 -13.54
CA THR A 387 -33.14 12.59 -12.57
C THR A 387 -32.72 13.76 -11.70
N THR A 388 -32.83 13.56 -10.39
CA THR A 388 -32.32 14.45 -9.35
C THR A 388 -30.84 14.73 -9.61
N GLN A 389 -30.49 16.01 -9.77
CA GLN A 389 -29.12 16.49 -9.82
C GLN A 389 -28.50 16.34 -8.44
N ASP A 390 -27.72 15.28 -8.25
CA ASP A 390 -26.56 15.34 -7.35
C ASP A 390 -25.40 15.94 -8.15
N GLU A 391 -24.71 16.92 -7.57
CA GLU A 391 -23.52 17.57 -8.15
C GLU A 391 -22.31 16.62 -8.16
N GLU A 392 -22.34 15.60 -9.01
CA GLU A 392 -21.15 14.84 -9.39
C GLU A 392 -20.65 15.37 -10.75
N GLY A 393 -19.43 15.89 -10.76
CA GLY A 393 -18.70 16.22 -11.99
C GLY A 393 -18.58 14.99 -12.92
N PRO A 394 -18.18 15.16 -14.19
CA PRO A 394 -18.23 14.10 -15.18
C PRO A 394 -17.33 12.92 -14.79
N THR A 395 -17.92 11.84 -14.26
CA THR A 395 -17.22 10.58 -13.97
C THR A 395 -17.04 9.79 -15.26
N LEU A 396 -15.79 9.58 -15.72
CA LEU A 396 -15.52 8.75 -16.89
C LEU A 396 -15.62 7.25 -16.55
N THR A 397 -16.20 6.45 -17.44
CA THR A 397 -16.14 4.97 -17.33
C THR A 397 -14.82 4.44 -17.90
N GLU A 398 -14.48 3.19 -17.57
CA GLU A 398 -13.31 2.53 -18.16
C GLU A 398 -13.39 2.52 -19.69
N GLU A 399 -14.57 2.25 -20.27
CA GLU A 399 -14.78 2.25 -21.72
C GLU A 399 -14.54 3.64 -22.34
N GLN A 400 -15.02 4.70 -21.69
CA GLN A 400 -14.79 6.07 -22.14
C GLN A 400 -13.29 6.42 -22.11
N CYS A 401 -12.54 5.94 -21.13
CA CYS A 401 -11.09 6.07 -21.09
C CYS A 401 -10.39 5.34 -22.24
N VAL A 402 -10.85 4.14 -22.61
CA VAL A 402 -10.34 3.44 -23.80
C VAL A 402 -10.65 4.22 -25.08
N GLU A 403 -11.86 4.79 -25.19
CA GLU A 403 -12.23 5.61 -26.33
C GLU A 403 -11.35 6.86 -26.46
N LEU A 404 -11.04 7.52 -25.34
CA LEU A 404 -10.14 8.67 -25.27
C LEU A 404 -8.76 8.36 -25.85
N GLN A 405 -8.22 7.15 -25.62
CA GLN A 405 -6.94 6.70 -26.19
C GLN A 405 -6.95 6.66 -27.73
N THR A 406 -8.13 6.47 -28.34
CA THR A 406 -8.29 6.39 -29.81
C THR A 406 -8.64 7.72 -30.49
N LEU A 407 -8.92 8.77 -29.71
CA LEU A 407 -9.29 10.07 -30.24
C LEU A 407 -8.09 10.76 -30.90
N LYS A 408 -8.38 11.44 -32.02
CA LYS A 408 -7.40 12.29 -32.72
C LYS A 408 -7.34 13.73 -32.21
N LYS A 409 -8.20 14.09 -31.26
CA LYS A 409 -8.26 15.43 -30.66
C LYS A 409 -7.43 15.47 -29.38
N PRO A 410 -6.88 16.65 -29.01
CA PRO A 410 -6.25 16.82 -27.71
C PRO A 410 -7.26 16.57 -26.59
N VAL A 411 -6.92 15.66 -25.68
CA VAL A 411 -7.66 15.33 -24.46
C VAL A 411 -7.19 16.27 -23.36
N VAL A 412 -8.12 16.76 -22.55
CA VAL A 412 -7.82 17.67 -21.44
C VAL A 412 -7.15 16.91 -20.30
N LEU A 413 -6.35 17.60 -19.48
CA LEU A 413 -5.48 16.96 -18.49
C LEU A 413 -6.28 16.16 -17.46
N GLY A 414 -7.40 16.69 -17.00
CA GLY A 414 -8.27 16.03 -16.04
C GLY A 414 -8.69 14.64 -16.45
N ASP A 415 -9.18 14.50 -17.68
CA ASP A 415 -9.60 13.21 -18.24
C ASP A 415 -8.42 12.24 -18.35
N ILE A 416 -7.23 12.72 -18.77
CA ILE A 416 -6.03 11.89 -18.87
C ILE A 416 -5.61 11.36 -17.49
N ASN A 417 -5.62 12.21 -16.47
CA ASN A 417 -5.27 11.82 -15.11
C ASN A 417 -6.31 10.88 -14.52
N TYR A 418 -7.60 11.18 -14.69
CA TYR A 418 -8.69 10.36 -14.19
C TYR A 418 -8.65 8.92 -14.75
N CYS A 419 -8.31 8.77 -16.04
CA CYS A 419 -8.17 7.46 -16.67
C CYS A 419 -7.01 6.59 -16.11
N GLN A 420 -6.08 7.18 -15.36
CA GLN A 420 -5.04 6.42 -14.66
C GLN A 420 -5.62 5.52 -13.56
N ILE A 421 -6.81 5.84 -13.02
CA ILE A 421 -7.52 5.00 -12.03
C ILE A 421 -7.81 3.61 -12.62
N TYR A 422 -8.14 3.54 -13.91
CA TYR A 422 -8.36 2.30 -14.64
C TYR A 422 -7.06 1.71 -15.22
N GLY A 423 -5.91 2.36 -14.98
CA GLY A 423 -4.62 2.00 -15.56
C GLY A 423 -4.58 2.17 -17.08
N VAL A 424 -5.31 3.15 -17.62
CA VAL A 424 -5.32 3.51 -19.04
C VAL A 424 -4.45 4.74 -19.26
N ASP A 425 -3.33 4.57 -19.97
CA ASP A 425 -2.55 5.70 -20.45
C ASP A 425 -3.12 6.21 -21.77
N VAL A 426 -3.91 7.29 -21.69
CA VAL A 426 -4.57 7.93 -22.84
C VAL A 426 -3.57 8.47 -23.86
N LEU A 427 -2.34 8.80 -23.45
CA LEU A 427 -1.31 9.35 -24.34
C LEU A 427 -0.47 8.26 -25.02
N ASP A 428 -0.46 7.02 -24.50
CA ASP A 428 0.22 5.90 -25.12
C ASP A 428 -0.64 5.29 -26.24
N GLN A 429 -0.47 5.79 -27.46
CA GLN A 429 -1.15 5.29 -28.66
C GLN A 429 -0.47 4.06 -29.29
N SER A 430 0.41 3.36 -28.57
CA SER A 430 1.05 2.16 -29.09
C SER A 430 0.03 1.04 -29.35
N THR A 431 0.26 0.28 -30.43
CA THR A 431 -0.58 -0.87 -30.79
C THR A 431 -0.61 -1.92 -29.66
N GLU A 432 0.48 -2.05 -28.90
CA GLU A 432 0.57 -2.95 -27.75
C GLU A 432 -0.30 -2.48 -26.59
N SER A 433 -0.26 -1.19 -26.24
CA SER A 433 -1.11 -0.61 -25.21
C SER A 433 -2.59 -0.74 -25.57
N THR A 434 -2.97 -0.41 -26.81
CA THR A 434 -4.35 -0.57 -27.29
C THR A 434 -4.83 -2.03 -27.21
N GLN A 435 -3.97 -3.00 -27.55
CA GLN A 435 -4.33 -4.42 -27.44
C GLN A 435 -4.49 -4.87 -25.98
N LYS A 436 -3.62 -4.42 -25.07
CA LYS A 436 -3.73 -4.72 -23.62
C LYS A 436 -5.05 -4.19 -23.06
N THR A 437 -5.41 -2.95 -23.39
CA THR A 437 -6.67 -2.32 -22.97
C THR A 437 -7.89 -3.08 -23.50
N GLN A 438 -7.89 -3.46 -24.78
CA GLN A 438 -8.97 -4.27 -25.36
C GLN A 438 -9.10 -5.66 -24.71
N ILE A 439 -7.98 -6.30 -24.37
CA ILE A 439 -7.99 -7.59 -23.68
C ILE A 439 -8.61 -7.45 -22.29
N LYS A 440 -8.21 -6.42 -21.52
CA LYS A 440 -8.80 -6.12 -20.21
C LYS A 440 -10.32 -5.92 -20.29
N SER A 441 -10.78 -5.09 -21.23
CA SER A 441 -12.21 -4.86 -21.46
C SER A 441 -12.97 -6.15 -21.77
N ARG A 442 -12.42 -7.02 -22.64
CA ARG A 442 -13.03 -8.33 -22.93
C ARG A 442 -13.05 -9.26 -21.71
N GLN A 443 -12.01 -9.24 -20.88
CA GLN A 443 -11.99 -9.99 -19.61
C GLN A 443 -13.06 -9.47 -18.64
N ALA A 444 -13.25 -8.15 -18.53
CA ALA A 444 -14.30 -7.56 -17.71
C ALA A 444 -15.71 -7.96 -18.18
N ALA A 445 -15.97 -7.88 -19.49
CA ALA A 445 -17.25 -8.34 -20.08
C ALA A 445 -17.49 -9.84 -19.84
N LEU A 446 -16.42 -10.65 -19.91
CA LEU A 446 -16.49 -12.07 -19.65
C LEU A 446 -16.79 -12.36 -18.16
N LYS A 447 -16.19 -11.62 -17.23
CA LYS A 447 -16.53 -11.70 -15.80
C LYS A 447 -17.99 -11.40 -15.55
N GLN A 448 -18.52 -10.34 -16.15
CA GLN A 448 -19.93 -9.98 -16.02
C GLN A 448 -20.85 -11.09 -16.56
N THR A 449 -20.46 -11.70 -17.68
CA THR A 449 -21.16 -12.86 -18.24
C THR A 449 -21.13 -14.06 -17.29
N PHE A 450 -20.00 -14.32 -16.63
CA PHE A 450 -19.86 -15.44 -15.69
C PHE A 450 -20.58 -15.17 -14.35
N ALA A 451 -20.65 -13.92 -13.90
CA ALA A 451 -21.38 -13.52 -12.70
C ALA A 451 -22.88 -13.87 -12.78
N ALA A 452 -23.46 -13.92 -13.97
CA ALA A 452 -24.85 -14.35 -14.17
C ALA A 452 -25.10 -15.84 -13.82
N TYR A 453 -24.06 -16.67 -13.77
CA TYR A 453 -24.16 -18.07 -13.34
C TYR A 453 -23.99 -18.25 -11.83
N ASP A 454 -23.60 -17.20 -11.10
CA ASP A 454 -23.49 -17.26 -9.64
C ASP A 454 -24.89 -17.17 -8.97
N GLN A 455 -25.50 -18.35 -8.87
CA GLN A 455 -26.83 -18.57 -8.29
C GLN A 455 -26.75 -19.01 -6.82
N ASN A 456 -25.63 -18.78 -6.13
CA ASN A 456 -25.37 -19.30 -4.78
C ASN A 456 -25.54 -20.84 -4.70
N GLN A 457 -25.19 -21.52 -5.78
CA GLN A 457 -25.15 -22.98 -5.87
C GLN A 457 -23.73 -23.42 -6.22
N PHE A 458 -23.32 -24.57 -5.71
CA PHE A 458 -21.98 -25.07 -5.99
C PHE A 458 -21.86 -25.50 -7.44
N VAL A 459 -20.98 -24.82 -8.18
CA VAL A 459 -20.56 -25.21 -9.52
C VAL A 459 -19.26 -26.00 -9.41
N ASN A 460 -19.35 -27.32 -9.55
CA ASN A 460 -18.17 -28.19 -9.56
C ASN A 460 -17.38 -28.10 -10.88
N ASP A 461 -16.25 -28.81 -10.96
CA ASP A 461 -15.34 -28.77 -12.11
C ASP A 461 -15.98 -29.25 -13.43
N GLU A 462 -16.90 -30.23 -13.39
CA GLU A 462 -17.62 -30.72 -14.58
C GLU A 462 -18.68 -29.71 -15.06
N ALA A 463 -19.45 -29.14 -14.14
CA ALA A 463 -20.43 -28.10 -14.48
C ALA A 463 -19.72 -26.85 -15.02
N PHE A 464 -18.58 -26.48 -14.43
CA PHE A 464 -17.75 -25.39 -14.93
C PHE A 464 -17.19 -25.68 -16.32
N LYS A 465 -16.76 -26.92 -16.61
CA LYS A 465 -16.32 -27.31 -17.96
C LYS A 465 -17.41 -27.07 -19.01
N ALA A 466 -18.67 -27.35 -18.69
CA ALA A 466 -19.77 -27.06 -19.61
C ALA A 466 -19.91 -25.55 -19.88
N LEU A 467 -19.74 -24.71 -18.86
CA LEU A 467 -19.74 -23.24 -19.02
C LEU A 467 -18.53 -22.76 -19.83
N TRP A 468 -17.34 -23.29 -19.56
CA TRP A 468 -16.12 -22.98 -20.29
C TRP A 468 -16.26 -23.30 -21.78
N LEU A 469 -16.78 -24.48 -22.11
CA LEU A 469 -17.01 -24.87 -23.50
C LEU A 469 -18.10 -24.04 -24.18
N LYS A 470 -19.12 -23.61 -23.44
CA LYS A 470 -20.19 -22.73 -23.95
C LYS A 470 -19.66 -21.37 -24.38
N HIS A 471 -18.69 -20.80 -23.65
CA HIS A 471 -18.13 -19.47 -23.88
C HIS A 471 -16.71 -19.49 -24.46
N LYS A 472 -16.35 -20.59 -25.15
CA LYS A 472 -14.97 -20.80 -25.64
C LYS A 472 -14.51 -19.67 -26.57
N ALA A 473 -15.42 -19.15 -27.41
CA ALA A 473 -15.07 -18.09 -28.37
C ALA A 473 -14.75 -16.77 -27.67
N GLU A 474 -15.54 -16.40 -26.67
CA GLU A 474 -15.37 -15.20 -25.85
C GLU A 474 -14.09 -15.29 -25.00
N ILE A 475 -13.83 -16.46 -24.41
CA ILE A 475 -12.60 -16.76 -23.65
C ILE A 475 -11.36 -16.57 -24.54
N GLU A 476 -11.34 -17.14 -25.75
CA GLU A 476 -10.18 -17.01 -26.66
C GLU A 476 -9.94 -15.55 -27.09
N GLN A 477 -10.99 -14.75 -27.22
CA GLN A 477 -10.86 -13.32 -27.53
C GLN A 477 -10.35 -12.47 -26.34
N ALA A 478 -10.59 -12.94 -25.11
CA ALA A 478 -10.17 -12.32 -23.85
C ALA A 478 -8.77 -12.75 -23.40
N LEU A 479 -8.09 -13.61 -24.17
CA LEU A 479 -6.70 -14.01 -23.92
C LEU A 479 -5.73 -13.30 -24.87
N PRO A 480 -4.52 -12.94 -24.42
CA PRO A 480 -3.50 -12.39 -25.31
C PRO A 480 -3.03 -13.42 -26.34
N LYS A 481 -2.52 -12.91 -27.48
CA LYS A 481 -1.95 -13.75 -28.55
C LYS A 481 -0.64 -14.40 -28.15
N GLN A 482 0.22 -13.65 -27.46
CA GLN A 482 1.44 -14.18 -26.86
C GLN A 482 1.13 -14.57 -25.43
N ARG A 483 1.36 -15.84 -25.10
CA ARG A 483 1.06 -16.41 -23.79
C ARG A 483 2.31 -17.03 -23.19
N ASN A 484 2.42 -16.96 -21.87
CA ASN A 484 3.56 -17.45 -21.12
C ASN A 484 3.34 -18.93 -20.77
N PRO A 485 4.21 -19.87 -21.22
CA PRO A 485 3.96 -21.29 -21.00
C PRO A 485 4.18 -21.69 -19.54
N ILE A 486 3.33 -22.59 -19.05
CA ILE A 486 3.48 -23.28 -17.78
C ILE A 486 3.38 -24.80 -18.01
N THR A 487 4.22 -25.54 -17.30
CA THR A 487 4.17 -27.00 -17.25
C THR A 487 4.01 -27.46 -15.82
N ILE A 488 3.11 -28.41 -15.59
CA ILE A 488 2.87 -29.02 -14.28
C ILE A 488 3.03 -30.54 -14.42
N ASP A 489 4.01 -31.12 -13.74
CA ASP A 489 4.22 -32.57 -13.71
C ASP A 489 3.77 -33.16 -12.38
N VAL A 490 2.82 -34.09 -12.41
CA VAL A 490 2.32 -34.79 -11.23
C VAL A 490 2.84 -36.23 -11.23
N GLY A 491 3.60 -36.59 -10.21
CA GLY A 491 4.07 -37.95 -9.93
C GLY A 491 3.15 -38.68 -8.97
N LEU A 492 2.64 -39.84 -9.38
CA LEU A 492 1.73 -40.69 -8.63
C LEU A 492 2.45 -41.95 -8.10
N ASP A 493 2.11 -42.36 -6.89
CA ASP A 493 2.55 -43.63 -6.30
C ASP A 493 1.68 -44.83 -6.71
N GLU A 494 2.02 -46.04 -6.25
CA GLU A 494 1.26 -47.27 -6.52
C GLU A 494 -0.21 -47.23 -6.05
N LYS A 495 -0.54 -46.34 -5.11
CA LYS A 495 -1.90 -46.13 -4.62
C LYS A 495 -2.63 -45.04 -5.41
N GLY A 496 -2.00 -44.48 -6.44
CA GLY A 496 -2.53 -43.40 -7.26
C GLY A 496 -2.50 -42.03 -6.58
N ARG A 497 -1.73 -41.85 -5.49
CA ARG A 497 -1.66 -40.58 -4.74
C ARG A 497 -0.55 -39.71 -5.30
N ALA A 498 -0.76 -38.40 -5.35
CA ALA A 498 0.31 -37.46 -5.68
C ALA A 498 1.41 -37.52 -4.61
N VAL A 499 2.65 -37.78 -5.02
CA VAL A 499 3.83 -37.77 -4.15
C VAL A 499 4.87 -36.74 -4.61
N ASN A 500 4.76 -36.25 -5.85
CA ASN A 500 5.52 -35.13 -6.36
C ASN A 500 4.66 -34.26 -7.30
N VAL A 501 4.86 -32.94 -7.25
CA VAL A 501 4.32 -31.96 -8.18
C VAL A 501 5.41 -30.97 -8.55
N ASP A 502 5.83 -30.98 -9.82
CA ASP A 502 6.85 -30.06 -10.34
C ASP A 502 6.17 -28.98 -11.20
N TYR A 503 6.50 -27.71 -10.98
CA TYR A 503 6.03 -26.55 -11.73
C TYR A 503 7.22 -25.91 -12.48
N ASP A 504 7.05 -25.68 -13.77
CA ASP A 504 8.00 -24.94 -14.61
C ASP A 504 7.24 -23.81 -15.33
N ILE A 505 7.51 -22.57 -14.94
CA ILE A 505 6.83 -21.37 -15.44
C ILE A 505 7.87 -20.51 -16.14
N ALA A 506 7.59 -20.14 -17.38
CA ALA A 506 8.36 -19.14 -18.09
C ALA A 506 7.51 -17.90 -18.32
N TYR A 507 7.79 -16.85 -17.55
CA TYR A 507 7.02 -15.62 -17.55
C TYR A 507 7.87 -14.45 -18.05
N THR A 508 7.38 -13.76 -19.07
CA THR A 508 7.94 -12.50 -19.56
C THR A 508 6.92 -11.40 -19.25
N PRO A 509 7.09 -10.68 -18.13
CA PRO A 509 6.24 -9.53 -17.85
C PRO A 509 6.41 -8.49 -18.97
N ALA A 510 5.35 -7.77 -19.30
CA ALA A 510 5.42 -6.81 -20.39
C ALA A 510 6.23 -5.55 -20.01
N GLU A 511 6.41 -5.32 -18.72
CA GLU A 511 7.13 -4.19 -18.13
C GLU A 511 8.64 -4.45 -18.05
N PHE A 512 9.05 -5.72 -18.12
CA PHE A 512 10.44 -6.14 -17.99
C PHE A 512 10.86 -6.93 -19.22
N ASN A 513 11.87 -6.47 -19.96
CA ASN A 513 12.44 -7.18 -21.11
C ASN A 513 13.22 -8.46 -20.73
N HIS A 514 12.88 -9.09 -19.60
CA HIS A 514 13.54 -10.24 -19.02
C HIS A 514 12.58 -11.41 -18.89
N ARG A 515 13.06 -12.61 -19.20
CA ARG A 515 12.31 -13.84 -19.00
C ARG A 515 12.63 -14.42 -17.63
N PHE A 516 11.60 -14.54 -16.80
CA PHE A 516 11.66 -15.17 -15.49
C PHE A 516 11.30 -16.65 -15.65
N ASN A 517 12.26 -17.52 -15.41
CA ASN A 517 12.07 -18.96 -15.34
C ASN A 517 11.94 -19.35 -13.88
N ILE A 518 10.71 -19.65 -13.47
CA ILE A 518 10.35 -19.99 -12.11
C ILE A 518 10.17 -21.50 -12.05
N LYS A 519 10.93 -22.16 -11.17
CA LYS A 519 10.81 -23.59 -10.90
C LYS A 519 10.41 -23.80 -9.45
N ALA A 520 9.37 -24.61 -9.26
CA ALA A 520 8.93 -25.01 -7.94
C ALA A 520 8.68 -26.51 -7.92
N ASP A 521 9.04 -27.19 -6.84
CA ASP A 521 8.65 -28.57 -6.59
C ASP A 521 7.90 -28.68 -5.27
N MET A 522 7.03 -29.68 -5.17
CA MET A 522 6.32 -30.06 -3.96
C MET A 522 6.24 -31.58 -3.86
N GLN A 523 6.93 -32.14 -2.88
CA GLN A 523 6.82 -33.53 -2.48
C GLN A 523 5.81 -33.69 -1.37
N ILE A 524 4.92 -34.68 -1.51
CA ILE A 524 3.93 -35.03 -0.50
C ILE A 524 4.29 -36.40 0.07
N LEU A 525 4.45 -36.45 1.39
CA LEU A 525 5.05 -37.56 2.10
C LEU A 525 4.15 -37.98 3.28
N ASN A 526 4.39 -39.17 3.80
CA ASN A 526 3.84 -39.61 5.10
C ASN A 526 2.32 -39.45 5.25
N TYR A 527 1.55 -39.66 4.19
CA TYR A 527 0.08 -39.68 4.22
C TYR A 527 -0.47 -40.51 5.39
N GLY A 528 -1.26 -39.86 6.25
CA GLY A 528 -1.86 -40.39 7.46
C GLY A 528 -0.93 -40.55 8.66
N LYS A 529 0.35 -40.20 8.53
CA LYS A 529 1.41 -40.35 9.55
C LYS A 529 2.39 -39.17 9.53
N ALA A 530 1.86 -37.96 9.43
CA ALA A 530 2.68 -36.76 9.33
C ALA A 530 3.55 -36.56 10.58
N THR A 531 4.65 -35.85 10.43
CA THR A 531 5.56 -35.45 11.49
C THR A 531 4.80 -34.66 12.54
N SER A 532 4.91 -35.05 13.82
CA SER A 532 4.19 -34.38 14.91
C SER A 532 4.72 -32.97 15.14
N ILE A 533 3.81 -32.02 15.36
CA ILE A 533 4.16 -30.65 15.77
C ILE A 533 4.52 -30.66 17.27
N ASP A 534 5.63 -30.02 17.63
CA ASP A 534 6.13 -29.98 19.01
C ASP A 534 5.25 -29.12 19.91
N GLN A 535 4.34 -29.78 20.61
CA GLN A 535 3.41 -29.15 21.56
C GLN A 535 4.12 -28.50 22.76
N GLN A 536 5.33 -28.95 23.14
CA GLN A 536 6.08 -28.31 24.22
C GLN A 536 6.59 -26.95 23.78
N GLN A 537 7.07 -26.84 22.54
CA GLN A 537 7.53 -25.58 21.97
C GLN A 537 6.39 -24.54 21.88
N LEU A 538 5.18 -24.98 21.53
CA LEU A 538 3.99 -24.10 21.50
C LEU A 538 3.58 -23.61 22.89
N LYS A 539 3.64 -24.48 23.90
CA LYS A 539 3.34 -24.10 25.30
C LYS A 539 4.35 -23.13 25.91
N GLN A 540 5.59 -23.19 25.44
CA GLN A 540 6.66 -22.28 25.87
C GLN A 540 6.65 -20.96 25.10
N ALA A 541 5.84 -20.85 24.04
CA ALA A 541 5.75 -19.65 23.24
C ALA A 541 5.12 -18.49 24.03
N LYS A 542 5.65 -17.30 23.80
CA LYS A 542 5.16 -16.06 24.41
C LYS A 542 4.46 -15.21 23.35
N SER A 543 3.59 -14.30 23.76
CA SER A 543 3.04 -13.35 22.79
C SER A 543 4.16 -12.51 22.17
N VAL A 544 3.97 -12.01 20.94
CA VAL A 544 4.98 -11.13 20.31
C VAL A 544 5.35 -9.92 21.19
N ALA A 545 4.38 -9.37 21.93
CA ALA A 545 4.61 -8.30 22.91
C ALA A 545 5.51 -8.74 24.08
N GLU A 546 5.29 -9.93 24.63
CA GLU A 546 6.12 -10.48 25.71
C GLU A 546 7.51 -10.92 25.24
N ALA A 547 7.61 -11.46 24.02
CA ALA A 547 8.87 -11.92 23.45
C ALA A 547 9.82 -10.74 23.16
N SER A 548 9.26 -9.58 22.81
CA SER A 548 9.97 -8.32 22.51
C SER A 548 10.18 -7.41 23.72
N LYS A 549 9.62 -7.75 24.89
CA LYS A 549 9.80 -7.00 26.15
C LYS A 549 11.28 -6.94 26.55
N GLY A 550 11.80 -5.73 26.74
CA GLY A 550 13.22 -5.45 27.00
C GLY A 550 14.12 -5.45 25.77
N SER A 551 13.57 -5.59 24.55
CA SER A 551 14.32 -5.37 23.31
C SER A 551 14.47 -3.88 23.00
N LEU A 552 15.44 -3.52 22.15
CA LEU A 552 15.67 -2.13 21.73
C LEU A 552 14.47 -1.50 21.01
N PHE A 553 13.51 -2.31 20.56
CA PHE A 553 12.37 -1.92 19.73
C PHE A 553 11.01 -2.27 20.35
N GLU A 554 10.95 -2.48 21.67
CA GLU A 554 9.73 -2.82 22.41
C GLU A 554 8.54 -1.90 22.04
N ASN A 555 8.76 -0.59 21.93
CA ASN A 555 7.72 0.39 21.61
C ASN A 555 7.23 0.31 20.15
N PHE A 556 8.11 -0.04 19.21
CA PHE A 556 7.75 -0.26 17.80
C PHE A 556 6.89 -1.52 17.65
N VAL A 557 7.26 -2.60 18.34
CA VAL A 557 6.53 -3.87 18.30
C VAL A 557 5.19 -3.78 19.04
N LYS A 558 5.13 -3.02 20.15
CA LYS A 558 3.88 -2.72 20.86
C LYS A 558 2.91 -1.95 19.95
N GLY A 559 3.39 -0.92 19.25
CA GLY A 559 2.60 -0.18 18.26
C GLY A 559 2.16 -1.04 17.06
N PHE A 560 3.00 -1.95 16.57
CA PHE A 560 2.64 -2.90 15.50
C PHE A 560 1.60 -3.93 15.95
N SER A 561 1.74 -4.49 17.16
CA SER A 561 0.80 -5.46 17.74
C SER A 561 -0.55 -4.84 18.08
N GLU A 562 -0.58 -3.58 18.53
CA GLU A 562 -1.82 -2.83 18.78
C GLU A 562 -2.51 -2.43 17.45
N LYS A 563 -1.74 -2.13 16.40
CA LYS A 563 -2.26 -1.77 15.06
C LYS A 563 -2.65 -2.96 14.17
N LEU A 564 -2.26 -4.19 14.50
CA LEU A 564 -2.72 -5.42 13.80
C LEU A 564 -4.23 -5.74 14.02
N GLY A 565 -5.00 -4.76 14.50
CA GLY A 565 -6.45 -4.74 14.56
C GLY A 565 -7.08 -3.42 14.10
N GLN A 566 -6.35 -2.52 13.45
CA GLN A 566 -6.88 -1.27 12.90
C GLN A 566 -6.36 -1.09 11.47
N SER A 567 -7.29 -0.91 10.53
CA SER A 567 -7.01 -0.63 9.12
C SER A 567 -6.48 0.79 8.98
N ASP A 568 -5.18 0.98 9.17
CA ASP A 568 -4.38 2.02 8.51
C ASP A 568 -2.91 1.85 8.88
N VAL A 569 -2.12 1.34 7.94
CA VAL A 569 -0.65 1.32 8.03
C VAL A 569 -0.12 2.25 6.96
N SER A 570 0.21 3.48 7.36
CA SER A 570 0.98 4.41 6.54
C SER A 570 2.40 3.89 6.37
N GLU A 571 2.78 3.64 5.13
CA GLU A 571 4.13 3.25 4.73
C GLU A 571 5.08 4.44 4.87
N HIS A 572 6.14 4.29 5.66
CA HIS A 572 7.31 5.18 5.61
C HIS A 572 8.47 4.41 4.97
N PRO A 573 8.95 4.83 3.78
CA PRO A 573 10.15 4.26 3.21
C PRO A 573 11.36 4.65 4.05
N VAL A 574 12.10 3.63 4.50
CA VAL A 574 13.42 3.77 5.10
C VAL A 574 14.45 3.91 3.96
N GLY A 575 15.21 5.01 3.97
CA GLY A 575 16.49 5.10 3.26
C GLY A 575 16.62 6.29 2.31
N SER A 576 17.02 7.44 2.84
CA SER A 576 17.56 8.55 2.04
C SER A 576 19.09 8.41 1.95
N HIS A 577 19.60 8.22 0.74
CA HIS A 577 21.04 8.25 0.44
C HIS A 577 21.39 9.52 -0.35
N SER A 578 22.33 10.27 0.22
CA SER A 578 23.00 11.45 -0.32
C SER A 578 24.04 11.12 -1.39
N ASP A 579 24.33 12.12 -2.24
CA ASP A 579 25.49 12.27 -3.15
C ASP A 579 25.30 11.92 -4.65
N VAL A 580 24.19 12.37 -5.24
CA VAL A 580 24.12 12.81 -6.65
C VAL A 580 23.33 14.11 -6.67
N GLN A 581 23.67 15.06 -7.55
CA GLN A 581 23.00 16.36 -7.65
C GLN A 581 21.50 16.14 -7.94
N ASP A 582 20.69 16.20 -6.88
CA ASP A 582 19.29 15.78 -6.85
C ASP A 582 18.40 16.80 -7.57
N LEU A 583 17.40 16.32 -8.30
CA LEU A 583 16.44 17.17 -9.02
C LEU A 583 15.77 18.13 -8.04
N ASP A 584 15.35 17.64 -6.87
CA ASP A 584 14.69 18.45 -5.84
C ASP A 584 15.58 19.59 -5.33
N SER A 585 16.90 19.37 -5.24
CA SER A 585 17.86 20.43 -4.88
C SER A 585 17.96 21.51 -5.98
N SER A 586 17.89 21.10 -7.25
CA SER A 586 17.90 22.02 -8.39
C SER A 586 16.59 22.80 -8.50
N LEU A 587 15.46 22.13 -8.23
CA LEU A 587 14.13 22.74 -8.16
C LEU A 587 14.02 23.74 -7.00
N ALA A 588 14.55 23.42 -5.81
CA ALA A 588 14.59 24.36 -4.70
C ALA A 588 15.43 25.60 -5.03
N LEU A 589 16.53 25.46 -5.76
CA LEU A 589 17.33 26.60 -6.22
C LEU A 589 16.57 27.45 -7.25
N LEU A 590 15.83 26.83 -8.16
CA LEU A 590 14.94 27.52 -9.11
C LEU A 590 13.81 28.27 -8.37
N ALA A 591 13.21 27.64 -7.35
CA ALA A 591 12.18 28.23 -6.50
C ALA A 591 12.71 29.48 -5.79
N ASN A 592 13.85 29.36 -5.08
CA ASN A 592 14.47 30.49 -4.37
C ASN A 592 14.74 31.67 -5.31
N GLN A 593 15.30 31.41 -6.50
CA GLN A 593 15.60 32.47 -7.47
C GLN A 593 14.36 33.15 -8.03
N THR A 594 13.33 32.35 -8.33
CA THR A 594 12.08 32.88 -8.88
C THR A 594 11.34 33.70 -7.83
N TYR A 595 11.28 33.21 -6.60
CA TYR A 595 10.65 33.94 -5.50
C TYR A 595 11.42 35.22 -5.16
N ASP A 596 12.75 35.19 -5.09
CA ASP A 596 13.57 36.39 -4.86
C ASP A 596 13.37 37.47 -5.94
N ALA A 597 13.13 37.07 -7.19
CA ALA A 597 12.91 37.99 -8.29
C ALA A 597 11.47 38.54 -8.35
N THR A 598 10.48 37.72 -7.98
CA THR A 598 9.06 38.01 -8.24
C THR A 598 8.24 38.30 -6.99
N HIS A 599 8.68 37.82 -5.83
CA HIS A 599 7.96 37.84 -4.55
C HIS A 599 6.52 37.29 -4.65
N ALA A 600 6.31 36.31 -5.54
CA ALA A 600 4.98 35.80 -5.86
C ALA A 600 4.96 34.26 -5.84
N TYR A 601 4.02 33.69 -5.08
CA TYR A 601 3.86 32.23 -4.94
C TYR A 601 3.50 31.58 -6.28
N ASP A 602 2.48 32.08 -6.97
CA ASP A 602 1.96 31.54 -8.23
C ASP A 602 3.05 31.42 -9.32
N LYS A 603 3.91 32.45 -9.44
CA LYS A 603 5.02 32.44 -10.40
C LYS A 603 6.11 31.45 -10.01
N THR A 604 6.37 31.31 -8.71
CA THR A 604 7.35 30.36 -8.19
C THR A 604 6.87 28.93 -8.39
N TYR A 605 5.60 28.67 -8.12
CA TYR A 605 4.95 27.39 -8.37
C TYR A 605 5.01 27.01 -9.85
N LYS A 606 4.56 27.90 -10.76
CA LYS A 606 4.60 27.66 -12.21
C LYS A 606 6.02 27.33 -12.71
N ALA A 607 7.05 27.98 -12.16
CA ALA A 607 8.45 27.74 -12.52
C ALA A 607 8.93 26.33 -12.14
N VAL A 608 8.61 25.91 -10.92
CA VAL A 608 8.99 24.58 -10.40
C VAL A 608 8.15 23.49 -11.08
N PHE A 609 6.85 23.75 -11.28
CA PHE A 609 5.92 22.85 -11.94
C PHE A 609 6.38 22.45 -13.33
N ILE A 610 6.72 23.40 -14.22
CA ILE A 610 7.15 23.05 -15.58
C ILE A 610 8.43 22.20 -15.59
N ALA A 611 9.37 22.47 -14.67
CA ALA A 611 10.61 21.74 -14.59
C ALA A 611 10.39 20.30 -14.11
N LYS A 612 9.55 20.11 -13.09
CA LYS A 612 9.21 18.79 -12.54
C LYS A 612 8.33 17.98 -13.48
N LEU A 613 7.30 18.59 -14.08
CA LEU A 613 6.47 17.97 -15.12
C LEU A 613 7.32 17.53 -16.32
N THR A 614 8.29 18.35 -16.74
CA THR A 614 9.20 17.96 -17.84
C THR A 614 10.04 16.75 -17.45
N ALA A 615 10.51 16.67 -16.21
CA ALA A 615 11.32 15.55 -15.73
C ALA A 615 10.52 14.25 -15.63
N GLU A 616 9.30 14.30 -15.11
CA GLU A 616 8.47 13.13 -14.81
C GLU A 616 7.62 12.67 -16.01
N LYS A 617 7.08 13.62 -16.78
CA LYS A 617 6.12 13.36 -17.87
C LYS A 617 6.45 14.13 -19.16
N PRO A 618 7.58 13.82 -19.83
CA PRO A 618 8.02 14.54 -21.03
C PRO A 618 7.01 14.52 -22.19
N SER A 619 6.20 13.47 -22.31
CA SER A 619 5.14 13.36 -23.32
C SER A 619 4.12 14.50 -23.20
N TYR A 620 3.84 14.98 -21.99
CA TYR A 620 2.86 16.04 -21.72
C TYR A 620 3.37 17.39 -22.24
N ILE A 621 4.69 17.62 -22.19
CA ILE A 621 5.33 18.84 -22.72
C ILE A 621 5.17 18.91 -24.24
N ASN A 622 5.23 17.77 -24.92
CA ASN A 622 5.03 17.71 -26.37
C ASN A 622 3.55 17.82 -26.73
N TYR A 623 2.68 17.20 -25.94
CA TYR A 623 1.24 17.15 -26.18
C TYR A 623 0.56 18.51 -26.05
N TYR A 624 0.87 19.27 -25.00
CA TYR A 624 0.23 20.55 -24.74
C TYR A 624 0.98 21.74 -25.35
N SER A 625 0.23 22.81 -25.65
CA SER A 625 0.81 24.11 -25.96
C SER A 625 1.36 24.79 -24.70
N VAL A 626 2.28 25.75 -24.87
CA VAL A 626 2.85 26.50 -23.74
C VAL A 626 1.76 27.23 -22.94
N GLN A 627 0.77 27.80 -23.63
CA GLN A 627 -0.37 28.46 -22.99
C GLN A 627 -1.18 27.46 -22.14
N GLN A 628 -1.51 26.28 -22.67
CA GLN A 628 -2.23 25.26 -21.90
C GLN A 628 -1.43 24.81 -20.68
N LEU A 629 -0.12 24.60 -20.81
CA LEU A 629 0.73 24.25 -19.67
C LEU A 629 0.73 25.33 -18.58
N GLN A 630 0.63 26.61 -18.94
CA GLN A 630 0.57 27.71 -17.97
C GLN A 630 -0.78 27.76 -17.26
N GLU A 631 -1.86 27.59 -18.02
CA GLU A 631 -3.22 27.52 -17.48
C GLU A 631 -3.36 26.33 -16.51
N ILE A 632 -2.86 25.16 -16.88
CA ILE A 632 -2.82 23.96 -16.01
C ILE A 632 -2.04 24.24 -14.73
N ALA A 633 -0.84 24.83 -14.85
CA ALA A 633 0.00 25.12 -13.69
C ALA A 633 -0.63 26.16 -12.75
N GLU A 634 -1.46 27.07 -13.28
CA GLU A 634 -2.22 28.04 -12.49
C GLU A 634 -3.31 27.36 -11.66
N VAL A 635 -4.05 26.44 -12.28
CA VAL A 635 -5.07 25.64 -11.59
C VAL A 635 -4.42 24.77 -10.51
N TYR A 636 -3.29 24.13 -10.80
CA TYR A 636 -2.54 23.36 -9.81
C TYR A 636 -2.02 24.24 -8.67
N ALA A 637 -1.50 25.44 -8.96
CA ALA A 637 -1.00 26.34 -7.93
C ALA A 637 -2.11 26.73 -6.93
N TYR A 638 -3.32 26.96 -7.44
CA TYR A 638 -4.51 27.26 -6.62
C TYR A 638 -5.01 26.05 -5.83
N TRP A 639 -5.11 24.88 -6.47
CA TRP A 639 -5.64 23.67 -5.83
C TRP A 639 -4.78 23.18 -4.66
N PHE A 640 -3.45 23.25 -4.81
CA PHE A 640 -2.52 22.71 -3.81
C PHE A 640 -2.03 23.75 -2.79
N SER A 641 -2.36 25.03 -2.96
CA SER A 641 -1.97 26.06 -1.99
C SER A 641 -2.90 26.09 -0.78
N GLU A 642 -2.34 26.36 0.39
CA GLU A 642 -3.12 26.78 1.56
C GLU A 642 -3.65 28.22 1.38
N GLU A 643 -4.83 28.49 1.94
CA GLU A 643 -5.50 29.80 1.83
C GLU A 643 -4.63 30.95 2.37
N GLU A 644 -3.83 30.68 3.41
CA GLU A 644 -2.90 31.67 3.98
C GLU A 644 -1.73 32.01 3.05
N THR A 645 -1.38 31.11 2.12
CA THR A 645 -0.27 31.30 1.19
C THR A 645 -0.74 31.94 -0.12
N TYR A 646 -1.85 31.46 -0.69
CA TYR A 646 -2.33 31.92 -1.99
C TYR A 646 -3.85 31.82 -2.08
N ASN A 647 -4.52 32.97 -1.91
CA ASN A 647 -5.97 33.11 -1.99
C ASN A 647 -6.37 34.18 -3.02
N PRO A 648 -6.38 33.85 -4.33
CA PRO A 648 -6.82 34.78 -5.36
C PRO A 648 -8.32 35.09 -5.21
N GLN A 649 -8.70 36.36 -5.40
CA GLN A 649 -10.09 36.83 -5.23
C GLN A 649 -10.60 37.59 -6.46
N GLY A 650 -11.93 37.70 -6.58
CA GLY A 650 -12.61 38.43 -7.65
C GLY A 650 -12.28 37.88 -9.03
N LYS A 651 -11.91 38.75 -9.97
CA LYS A 651 -11.61 38.36 -11.36
C LYS A 651 -10.50 37.31 -11.51
N ALA A 652 -9.58 37.24 -10.55
CA ALA A 652 -8.53 36.23 -10.57
C ALA A 652 -9.08 34.84 -10.23
N LEU A 653 -9.99 34.75 -9.25
CA LEU A 653 -10.67 33.52 -8.91
C LEU A 653 -11.61 33.06 -10.04
N GLU A 654 -12.42 33.96 -10.58
CA GLU A 654 -13.30 33.67 -11.74
C GLU A 654 -12.51 33.13 -12.94
N HIS A 655 -11.29 33.65 -13.15
CA HIS A 655 -10.40 33.13 -14.19
C HIS A 655 -9.95 31.70 -13.90
N ILE A 656 -9.51 31.42 -12.67
CA ILE A 656 -9.03 30.09 -12.27
C ILE A 656 -10.17 29.07 -12.34
N GLU A 657 -11.36 29.39 -11.85
CA GLU A 657 -12.55 28.52 -11.95
C GLU A 657 -12.92 28.24 -13.41
N GLY A 658 -12.79 29.25 -14.29
CA GLY A 658 -12.94 29.08 -15.73
C GLY A 658 -11.89 28.14 -16.33
N LEU A 659 -10.66 28.16 -15.82
CA LEU A 659 -9.60 27.25 -16.23
C LEU A 659 -9.80 25.83 -15.68
N GLN A 660 -10.31 25.66 -14.46
CA GLN A 660 -10.68 24.36 -13.89
C GLN A 660 -11.67 23.65 -14.82
N LYS A 661 -12.75 24.33 -15.20
CA LYS A 661 -13.73 23.82 -16.17
C LYS A 661 -13.14 23.55 -17.55
N LYS A 662 -12.22 24.39 -18.02
CA LYS A 662 -11.58 24.22 -19.33
C LYS A 662 -10.70 22.96 -19.41
N HIS A 663 -10.04 22.61 -18.31
CA HIS A 663 -9.06 21.51 -18.25
C HIS A 663 -9.59 20.27 -17.50
N HIS A 664 -10.85 20.30 -17.07
CA HIS A 664 -11.50 19.29 -16.22
C HIS A 664 -10.71 19.03 -14.94
N LEU A 665 -10.33 20.08 -14.21
CA LEU A 665 -9.53 20.03 -12.99
C LEU A 665 -10.35 20.60 -11.81
N GLU A 666 -11.44 19.91 -11.49
CA GLU A 666 -12.44 20.32 -10.49
C GLU A 666 -12.49 19.37 -9.29
N GLN A 667 -12.05 18.11 -9.46
CA GLN A 667 -12.08 17.05 -8.45
C GLN A 667 -10.70 16.46 -8.20
N GLU A 668 -10.45 15.95 -6.98
CA GLU A 668 -9.14 15.43 -6.55
C GLU A 668 -8.56 14.38 -7.50
N ASP A 669 -9.40 13.48 -8.01
CA ASP A 669 -9.03 12.38 -8.93
C ASP A 669 -8.61 12.84 -10.34
N GLN A 670 -8.87 14.10 -10.68
CA GLN A 670 -8.44 14.72 -11.92
C GLN A 670 -7.04 15.35 -11.81
N PHE A 671 -6.51 15.49 -10.59
CA PHE A 671 -5.18 16.05 -10.34
C PHE A 671 -4.13 14.95 -10.17
N ASP A 672 -2.92 15.28 -10.60
CA ASP A 672 -1.72 14.55 -10.18
C ASP A 672 -1.29 15.06 -8.80
N ASN A 673 -1.79 14.40 -7.76
CA ASN A 673 -1.54 14.76 -6.37
C ASN A 673 -0.07 14.65 -5.96
N GLU A 674 0.67 13.69 -6.52
CA GLU A 674 2.09 13.53 -6.21
C GLU A 674 2.90 14.69 -6.78
N LEU A 675 2.68 15.02 -8.06
CA LEU A 675 3.31 16.15 -8.72
C LEU A 675 2.95 17.47 -8.01
N GLY A 676 1.66 17.71 -7.79
CA GLY A 676 1.16 18.96 -7.22
C GLY A 676 1.69 19.23 -5.82
N ARG A 677 1.51 18.28 -4.89
CA ARG A 677 2.00 18.41 -3.50
C ARG A 677 3.52 18.52 -3.43
N ALA A 678 4.25 17.80 -4.29
CA ALA A 678 5.70 17.89 -4.29
C ALA A 678 6.20 19.25 -4.78
N VAL A 679 5.54 19.86 -5.79
CA VAL A 679 5.84 21.23 -6.22
C VAL A 679 5.52 22.22 -5.10
N ASP A 680 4.32 22.15 -4.52
CA ASP A 680 3.90 23.04 -3.43
C ASP A 680 4.90 23.00 -2.25
N ARG A 681 5.25 21.81 -1.79
CA ARG A 681 6.22 21.61 -0.69
C ARG A 681 7.55 22.32 -0.96
N ILE A 682 8.08 22.24 -2.18
CA ILE A 682 9.32 22.93 -2.56
C ILE A 682 9.15 24.45 -2.46
N VAL A 683 8.02 24.97 -2.95
CA VAL A 683 7.71 26.41 -2.97
C VAL A 683 7.50 26.94 -1.56
N ILE A 684 6.67 26.31 -0.74
CA ILE A 684 6.40 26.69 0.65
C ILE A 684 7.68 26.68 1.49
N THR A 685 8.49 25.62 1.38
CA THR A 685 9.78 25.53 2.08
C THR A 685 10.70 26.69 1.69
N THR A 686 10.69 27.10 0.42
CA THR A 686 11.44 28.26 -0.05
C THR A 686 10.94 29.57 0.55
N ILE A 687 9.62 29.78 0.58
CA ILE A 687 8.99 31.01 1.10
C ILE A 687 9.23 31.13 2.61
N GLN A 688 8.91 30.09 3.37
CA GLN A 688 9.07 30.04 4.83
C GLN A 688 10.55 30.10 5.24
N GLY A 689 11.43 29.46 4.47
CA GLY A 689 12.86 29.38 4.78
C GLY A 689 13.58 30.72 4.80
N LYS A 690 13.23 31.71 3.96
CA LYS A 690 13.97 32.99 3.92
C LYS A 690 13.63 33.93 5.08
N ALA A 691 12.34 34.11 5.36
CA ALA A 691 11.87 34.95 6.47
C ALA A 691 12.29 34.38 7.84
N GLY A 692 12.16 33.06 8.03
CA GLY A 692 12.61 32.38 9.24
C GLY A 692 14.12 32.45 9.46
N ARG A 693 14.94 32.33 8.40
CA ARG A 693 16.41 32.42 8.49
C ARG A 693 16.90 33.82 8.87
N GLU A 694 16.31 34.88 8.33
CA GLU A 694 16.70 36.26 8.65
C GLU A 694 16.27 36.67 10.07
N ALA A 695 15.06 36.29 10.49
CA ALA A 695 14.58 36.48 11.86
C ALA A 695 15.45 35.71 12.87
N TRP A 696 15.75 34.44 12.60
CA TRP A 696 16.60 33.60 13.42
C TRP A 696 18.03 34.16 13.58
N GLN A 697 18.65 34.63 12.49
CA GLN A 697 19.97 35.26 12.56
C GLN A 697 19.99 36.53 13.41
N LYS A 698 18.89 37.30 13.43
CA LYS A 698 18.75 38.48 14.28
C LYS A 698 18.60 38.08 15.76
N LEU A 699 17.80 37.06 16.05
CA LEU A 699 17.62 36.49 17.40
C LEU A 699 18.93 35.92 17.96
N GLN A 700 19.69 35.17 17.17
CA GLN A 700 21.00 34.63 17.57
C GLN A 700 22.02 35.72 17.91
N LYS A 701 21.95 36.90 17.26
CA LYS A 701 22.81 38.05 17.59
C LYS A 701 22.40 38.72 18.91
N GLN A 702 21.10 38.72 19.22
CA GLN A 702 20.53 39.40 20.38
C GLN A 702 20.58 38.54 21.66
N TYR A 703 20.38 37.22 21.55
CA TYR A 703 20.35 36.29 22.67
C TYR A 703 21.45 35.24 22.56
N LYS A 704 22.51 35.40 23.36
CA LYS A 704 23.70 34.53 23.33
C LYS A 704 23.58 33.26 24.18
N GLN A 705 22.67 33.24 25.14
CA GLN A 705 22.45 32.09 26.02
C GLN A 705 21.42 31.15 25.37
N PRO A 706 21.71 29.83 25.23
CA PRO A 706 20.80 28.90 24.57
C PRO A 706 19.41 28.83 25.20
N GLU A 707 19.31 28.98 26.52
CA GLU A 707 18.04 29.06 27.26
C GLU A 707 17.19 30.27 26.81
N GLN A 708 17.81 31.44 26.74
CA GLN A 708 17.13 32.69 26.36
C GLN A 708 16.77 32.71 24.88
N LEU A 709 17.62 32.14 24.04
CA LEU A 709 17.36 32.01 22.60
C LEU A 709 16.19 31.05 22.35
N PHE A 710 16.15 29.91 23.04
CA PHE A 710 15.04 28.96 22.97
C PHE A 710 13.73 29.61 23.42
N SER A 711 13.73 30.23 24.61
CA SER A 711 12.56 30.92 25.17
C SER A 711 12.01 31.96 24.19
N LYS A 712 12.88 32.80 23.62
CA LYS A 712 12.43 33.86 22.71
C LYS A 712 11.94 33.34 21.36
N GLN A 713 12.55 32.29 20.82
CA GLN A 713 12.06 31.66 19.59
C GLN A 713 10.70 30.99 19.83
N TYR A 714 10.58 30.22 20.91
CA TYR A 714 9.33 29.57 21.28
C TYR A 714 8.19 30.58 21.45
N GLN A 715 8.44 31.69 22.15
CA GLN A 715 7.47 32.75 22.32
C GLN A 715 7.01 33.33 20.97
N LEU A 716 7.94 33.58 20.04
CA LEU A 716 7.61 34.17 18.74
C LEU A 716 6.80 33.21 17.87
N GLU A 717 7.19 31.93 17.82
CA GLU A 717 6.46 30.90 17.07
C GLU A 717 5.07 30.67 17.67
N PHE A 718 4.95 30.63 19.00
CA PHE A 718 3.65 30.52 19.68
C PHE A 718 2.75 31.71 19.39
N GLU A 719 3.26 32.96 19.49
CA GLU A 719 2.48 34.16 19.16
C GLU A 719 2.06 34.18 17.68
N GLN A 720 2.88 33.63 16.78
CA GLN A 720 2.59 33.55 15.36
C GLN A 720 1.50 32.52 15.04
N GLN A 721 1.56 31.33 15.65
CA GLN A 721 0.66 30.22 15.33
C GLN A 721 -0.65 30.26 16.13
N ASN A 722 -0.59 30.67 17.41
CA ASN A 722 -1.72 30.60 18.32
C ASN A 722 -2.27 31.99 18.72
N GLY A 723 -1.51 33.06 18.48
CA GLY A 723 -1.81 34.39 19.01
C GLY A 723 -1.60 34.51 20.53
N ALA A 724 -1.55 35.74 21.04
CA ALA A 724 -1.57 36.00 22.49
C ALA A 724 -2.01 37.46 22.78
N SER A 725 -3.00 37.64 23.65
CA SER A 725 -3.42 38.96 24.13
C SER A 725 -2.35 39.61 25.01
N ALA A 726 -2.45 40.92 25.25
CA ALA A 726 -1.49 41.65 26.07
C ALA A 726 -1.36 41.12 27.50
N GLU A 727 -2.45 40.55 28.04
CA GLU A 727 -2.54 39.98 29.38
C GLU A 727 -1.91 38.57 29.43
N GLU A 728 -2.06 37.79 28.36
CA GLU A 728 -1.51 36.44 28.22
C GLU A 728 -0.01 36.42 27.90
N LYS A 729 0.52 37.47 27.26
CA LYS A 729 1.96 37.57 26.91
C LYS A 729 2.89 37.42 28.11
N GLN A 730 2.44 37.81 29.31
CA GLN A 730 3.22 37.60 30.54
C GLN A 730 3.29 36.12 30.93
N LEU A 731 2.19 35.37 30.79
CA LEU A 731 2.13 33.93 31.06
C LEU A 731 2.87 33.12 29.99
N LEU A 732 2.72 33.50 28.72
CA LEU A 732 3.47 32.91 27.62
C LEU A 732 4.99 33.11 27.81
N SER A 733 5.44 34.32 28.18
CA SER A 733 6.87 34.56 28.42
C SER A 733 7.40 33.74 29.60
N GLN A 734 6.61 33.57 30.68
CA GLN A 734 7.01 32.72 31.81
C GLN A 734 7.08 31.25 31.42
N THR A 735 6.14 30.79 30.61
CA THR A 735 6.10 29.42 30.09
C THR A 735 7.29 29.14 29.17
N ALA A 736 7.57 30.05 28.23
CA ALA A 736 8.71 29.97 27.33
C ALA A 736 10.06 29.95 28.06
N ASP A 737 10.20 30.71 29.15
CA ASP A 737 11.40 30.69 30.01
C ASP A 737 11.59 29.33 30.71
N ILE A 738 10.50 28.69 31.14
CA ILE A 738 10.56 27.33 31.70
C ILE A 738 10.96 26.33 30.61
N LEU A 739 10.40 26.44 29.41
CA LEU A 739 10.74 25.57 28.28
C LEU A 739 12.19 25.78 27.79
N GLY A 740 12.74 26.98 27.88
CA GLY A 740 14.16 27.24 27.67
C GLY A 740 15.06 26.47 28.65
N LYS A 741 14.65 26.35 29.92
CA LYS A 741 15.36 25.53 30.92
C LYS A 741 15.22 24.05 30.64
N VAL A 742 14.05 23.61 30.18
CA VAL A 742 13.82 22.24 29.69
C VAL A 742 14.77 21.90 28.57
N TYR A 743 14.91 22.76 27.56
CA TYR A 743 15.86 22.59 26.47
C TYR A 743 17.30 22.40 26.99
N VAL A 744 17.79 23.29 27.84
CA VAL A 744 19.17 23.19 28.37
C VAL A 744 19.35 21.93 29.23
N ALA A 745 18.36 21.57 30.05
CA ALA A 745 18.41 20.37 30.87
C ALA A 745 18.40 19.10 30.02
N ALA A 746 17.56 19.03 28.98
CA ALA A 746 17.50 17.91 28.05
C ALA A 746 18.82 17.73 27.28
N ARG A 747 19.43 18.83 26.81
CA ARG A 747 20.76 18.81 26.17
C ARG A 747 21.88 18.33 27.09
N LYS A 748 21.69 18.41 28.40
CA LYS A 748 22.60 17.89 29.42
C LYS A 748 22.17 16.51 29.97
N GLN A 749 21.10 15.92 29.45
CA GLN A 749 20.48 14.70 29.97
C GLN A 749 20.09 14.80 31.46
N GLN A 750 19.68 16.01 31.88
CA GLN A 750 19.31 16.39 33.25
C GLN A 750 17.84 16.82 33.36
N LEU A 751 17.00 16.49 32.36
CA LEU A 751 15.58 16.81 32.39
C LEU A 751 14.86 15.97 33.46
N THR A 752 14.36 16.64 34.49
CA THR A 752 13.65 16.06 35.62
C THR A 752 12.50 16.97 36.04
N GLU A 753 11.63 16.52 36.95
CA GLU A 753 10.53 17.33 37.50
C GLU A 753 11.01 18.67 38.10
N LYS A 754 12.22 18.71 38.66
CA LYS A 754 12.84 19.96 39.16
C LYS A 754 12.98 21.04 38.10
N THR A 755 13.11 20.66 36.83
CA THR A 755 13.23 21.60 35.72
C THR A 755 11.91 22.32 35.43
N ILE A 756 10.78 21.67 35.73
CA ILE A 756 9.42 22.20 35.52
C ILE A 756 8.70 22.58 36.82
N GLN A 757 9.39 22.58 37.97
CA GLN A 757 8.78 22.83 39.29
C GLN A 757 8.05 24.19 39.41
N ASN A 758 8.45 25.18 38.59
CA ASN A 758 7.83 26.51 38.56
C ASN A 758 6.66 26.60 37.57
N LEU A 759 6.31 25.49 36.91
CA LEU A 759 5.16 25.39 36.02
C LEU A 759 3.89 25.33 36.87
N LYS A 760 2.92 26.17 36.54
CA LYS A 760 1.63 26.31 37.21
C LYS A 760 0.51 25.95 36.24
N PRO A 761 -0.71 25.65 36.72
CA PRO A 761 -1.83 25.31 35.83
C PRO A 761 -2.10 26.37 34.76
N GLU A 762 -1.99 27.65 35.11
CA GLU A 762 -2.11 28.82 34.21
C GLU A 762 -1.06 28.86 33.08
N HIS A 763 0.00 28.06 33.15
CA HIS A 763 1.00 27.94 32.07
C HIS A 763 0.65 26.84 31.06
N ASN A 764 -0.23 25.89 31.41
CA ASN A 764 -0.46 24.68 30.61
C ASN A 764 -1.01 24.99 29.21
N GLU A 765 -1.86 26.01 29.09
CA GLU A 765 -2.44 26.46 27.82
C GLU A 765 -1.41 27.09 26.87
N PHE A 766 -0.21 27.43 27.37
CA PHE A 766 0.88 28.01 26.60
C PHE A 766 1.99 26.99 26.28
N ILE A 767 1.73 25.69 26.48
CA ILE A 767 2.66 24.60 26.17
C ILE A 767 2.17 23.84 24.94
N ASP A 768 2.65 24.31 23.79
CA ASP A 768 2.59 23.61 22.52
C ASP A 768 3.83 22.72 22.31
N TYR A 769 3.59 21.41 22.19
CA TYR A 769 4.61 20.37 22.05
C TYR A 769 5.20 20.26 20.65
N GLU A 770 4.46 20.72 19.64
CA GLU A 770 4.88 20.77 18.24
C GLU A 770 5.84 21.95 18.03
N ILE A 771 5.43 23.14 18.47
CA ILE A 771 6.30 24.33 18.48
C ILE A 771 7.57 24.06 19.29
N PHE A 772 7.44 23.39 20.45
CA PHE A 772 8.61 23.04 21.27
C PHE A 772 9.59 22.13 20.50
N ARG A 773 9.07 21.12 19.79
CA ARG A 773 9.88 20.19 19.00
C ARG A 773 10.60 20.91 17.86
N ASP A 774 9.91 21.79 17.17
CA ASP A 774 10.44 22.46 15.98
C ASP A 774 11.55 23.45 16.35
N VAL A 775 11.33 24.23 17.42
CA VAL A 775 12.36 25.11 17.99
C VAL A 775 13.55 24.29 18.52
N TYR A 776 13.31 23.14 19.14
CA TYR A 776 14.38 22.24 19.60
C TYR A 776 15.23 21.73 18.44
N GLN A 777 14.62 21.28 17.34
CA GLN A 777 15.32 20.82 16.14
C GLN A 777 16.14 21.94 15.50
N GLN A 778 15.54 23.14 15.35
CA GLN A 778 16.22 24.32 14.81
C GLN A 778 17.48 24.69 15.63
N MET A 779 17.39 24.56 16.96
CA MET A 779 18.51 24.80 17.86
C MET A 779 19.58 23.68 17.88
N VAL A 780 19.25 22.46 17.46
CA VAL A 780 20.21 21.35 17.35
C VAL A 780 20.93 21.38 15.99
N ALA A 781 20.23 21.72 14.91
CA ALA A 781 20.76 21.75 13.54
C ALA A 781 21.84 22.82 13.29
N THR A 782 21.97 23.81 14.17
CA THR A 782 22.90 24.96 14.04
C THR A 782 24.32 24.69 14.54
N LYS A 783 24.64 23.48 15.02
CA LYS A 783 26.02 23.03 15.27
C LYS A 783 26.54 22.18 14.10
N LYS A 784 26.79 22.81 12.95
CA LYS A 784 27.71 22.29 11.93
C LYS A 784 28.52 23.43 11.34
#